data_AF-A0A7C3LEB2-F1
#
_entry.id   AF-A0A7C3LEB2-F1
#
_cell.length_a   1.000
_cell.length_b   1.000
_cell.length_c   1.000
_cell.angle_alpha   90.00
_cell.angle_beta   90.00
_cell.angle_gamma   90.00
#
_symmetry.space_group_name_H-M   'P 1'
#
loop_
_entity.id
_entity.type
_entity.pdbx_description
1 polymer ?
#
loop_
_entity_poly.entity_id
_entity_poly.type
_entity_poly.pdbx_seq_one_letter_code
_entity_poly.pdbx_strand_id
1 'polypeptide(L)'
;MSEENSEREADAAVLLDFVSVIVPTRNEAANVEPLLRRLAQAMGGAPFAVIFVDDSDDETPQAVERARAQFDFPIRLIARPPAARNGLSGAVVDGFRAARGEWVCVMDADLQHPPEMIPALLARAREADADIVVGSRQAGMWGPRGLSRQRALTSQALTFLARAWFPRLLKNVSDPLTGLFLARRAAIDLEALRPDGFKILLEILIRCPGLRVSELHFAFAPRRDGESKADFREGMRFFRHLLRLRATANRSFPRLIAVAVGSALLDTAVFVLLTQLTGWPFWLTAVLAAELFILLRFGVTEKWVLGGGHPVPGWPSFRRFFLSNQLSLFLVRLPLLALFIGRWQWPLALAGLLAILVEGAARYALSEQWVFSRRGLTMWQPAVYRYNVHDILHLESEIALPELAWFAAEEPPPRVDIQVRVDRHGTPSPQPGAITYSEGLGRFGFGVAIMPGDYTEVVVSPALEKSPYALYKSILEPVLRWALARRGYALAYGGCFAWGEAATLLVPAEDKGKTEAVLTAVQSGARFLSDDFTILREDGRVFCFPKPVTLAGDTAVPATKSRFRLQNLIYTSAGRQAGLKLSERRWPVATFNITLQRLLAPPKQSVAQLISGVQYAASARLTRLIWLDESLENGAPLDSDTAIANVQQRQAAANGFPPYAFLLKELGQDILAREQAIIAAALQNCPTISHSPRQLPITDYRLPITEHR
;
A
#
# COMPACT_ATOMS: atom_id res chain seq x y z
N MET A 1 16.16 -13.24 -40.97
CA MET A 1 16.17 -11.97 -40.20
C MET A 1 14.91 -11.79 -39.35
N SER A 2 13.72 -12.22 -39.78
CA SER A 2 12.49 -12.17 -38.97
C SER A 2 12.38 -13.31 -37.95
N GLU A 3 12.80 -14.53 -38.30
CA GLU A 3 12.80 -15.69 -37.38
C GLU A 3 13.89 -15.57 -36.31
N GLU A 4 15.07 -15.10 -36.69
CA GLU A 4 16.20 -14.91 -35.76
C GLU A 4 15.96 -13.77 -34.74
N ASN A 5 15.12 -12.78 -35.09
CA ASN A 5 14.68 -11.76 -34.14
C ASN A 5 13.54 -12.26 -33.25
N SER A 6 12.63 -13.11 -33.74
CA SER A 6 11.59 -13.72 -32.90
C SER A 6 12.15 -14.76 -31.94
N GLU A 7 13.20 -15.49 -32.32
CA GLU A 7 13.94 -16.38 -31.43
C GLU A 7 14.75 -15.58 -30.40
N ARG A 8 15.37 -14.44 -30.78
CA ARG A 8 16.04 -13.56 -29.81
C ARG A 8 15.08 -12.82 -28.88
N GLU A 9 13.87 -12.48 -29.32
CA GLU A 9 12.82 -11.89 -28.47
C GLU A 9 12.14 -12.94 -27.57
N ALA A 10 12.02 -14.19 -28.03
CA ALA A 10 11.57 -15.32 -27.20
C ALA A 10 12.65 -15.77 -26.19
N ASP A 11 13.92 -15.75 -26.57
CA ASP A 11 15.07 -16.01 -25.68
C ASP A 11 15.26 -14.87 -24.66
N ALA A 12 14.93 -13.62 -25.02
CA ALA A 12 14.92 -12.49 -24.09
C ALA A 12 13.79 -12.58 -23.06
N ALA A 13 12.69 -13.28 -23.37
CA ALA A 13 11.54 -13.45 -22.48
C ALA A 13 11.69 -14.60 -21.45
N VAL A 14 12.74 -15.42 -21.56
CA VAL A 14 13.04 -16.53 -20.62
C VAL A 14 14.51 -16.50 -20.18
N LEU A 15 15.04 -15.32 -19.86
CA LEU A 15 16.21 -15.23 -18.99
C LEU A 15 15.79 -15.67 -17.58
N LEU A 16 15.81 -16.98 -17.37
CA LEU A 16 15.60 -17.57 -16.06
C LEU A 16 16.76 -17.14 -15.15
N ASP A 17 16.43 -16.23 -14.25
CA ASP A 17 17.07 -16.02 -12.95
C ASP A 17 17.67 -17.34 -12.42
N PHE A 18 18.97 -17.56 -12.61
CA PHE A 18 19.62 -18.76 -12.08
C PHE A 18 19.45 -18.78 -10.55
N VAL A 19 18.84 -19.84 -10.01
CA VAL A 19 18.57 -19.96 -8.57
C VAL A 19 19.60 -20.87 -7.91
N SER A 20 20.26 -20.39 -6.86
CA SER A 20 21.06 -21.24 -5.96
C SER A 20 20.24 -21.62 -4.74
N VAL A 21 19.94 -22.91 -4.56
CA VAL A 21 19.22 -23.46 -3.42
C VAL A 21 20.21 -23.94 -2.38
N ILE A 22 20.31 -23.22 -1.25
CA ILE A 22 21.15 -23.58 -0.11
C ILE A 22 20.36 -24.47 0.83
N VAL A 23 20.91 -25.66 1.08
CA VAL A 23 20.30 -26.67 1.96
C VAL A 23 21.31 -27.01 3.06
N PRO A 24 21.24 -26.37 4.24
CA PRO A 24 22.05 -26.77 5.37
C PRO A 24 21.59 -28.13 5.91
N THR A 25 22.54 -29.01 6.23
CA THR A 25 22.26 -30.41 6.59
C THR A 25 23.00 -30.83 7.86
N ARG A 26 22.33 -31.64 8.68
CA ARG A 26 22.90 -32.29 9.88
C ARG A 26 22.13 -33.58 10.15
N ASN A 27 22.72 -34.70 9.74
CA ASN A 27 22.17 -36.03 9.82
C ASN A 27 20.86 -36.21 9.04
N GLU A 28 20.90 -35.88 7.74
CA GLU A 28 19.73 -35.78 6.85
C GLU A 28 19.84 -36.73 5.64
N ALA A 29 20.67 -37.77 5.74
CA ALA A 29 21.01 -38.67 4.63
C ALA A 29 19.79 -39.24 3.90
N ALA A 30 18.72 -39.59 4.63
CA ALA A 30 17.48 -40.14 4.08
C ALA A 30 16.65 -39.12 3.28
N ASN A 31 16.84 -37.82 3.52
CA ASN A 31 16.03 -36.76 2.92
C ASN A 31 16.66 -36.14 1.66
N VAL A 32 17.95 -36.39 1.40
CA VAL A 32 18.69 -35.83 0.26
C VAL A 32 18.03 -36.17 -1.08
N GLU A 33 17.82 -37.47 -1.37
CA GLU A 33 17.27 -37.90 -2.65
C GLU A 33 15.79 -37.45 -2.84
N PRO A 34 14.87 -37.64 -1.86
CA PRO A 34 13.51 -37.13 -1.98
C PRO A 34 13.43 -35.61 -2.23
N LEU A 35 14.31 -34.83 -1.58
CA LEU A 35 14.35 -33.39 -1.77
C LEU A 35 14.77 -33.03 -3.20
N LEU A 36 15.82 -33.67 -3.72
CA LEU A 36 16.32 -33.42 -5.07
C LEU A 36 15.30 -33.80 -6.15
N ARG A 37 14.55 -34.90 -5.98
CA ARG A 37 13.46 -35.27 -6.90
C ARG A 37 12.37 -34.20 -6.95
N ARG A 38 11.95 -33.68 -5.79
CA ARG A 38 10.95 -32.62 -5.70
C ARG A 38 11.45 -31.29 -6.26
N LEU A 39 12.71 -30.94 -6.04
CA LEU A 39 13.34 -29.77 -6.64
C LEU A 39 13.37 -29.87 -8.18
N ALA A 40 13.78 -31.02 -8.73
CA ALA A 40 13.80 -31.25 -10.17
C ALA A 40 12.41 -31.06 -10.79
N GLN A 41 11.38 -31.61 -10.15
CA GLN A 41 9.99 -31.47 -10.60
C GLN A 41 9.49 -30.01 -10.46
N ALA A 42 9.76 -29.36 -9.33
CA ALA A 42 9.30 -27.99 -9.05
C ALA A 42 9.90 -26.96 -10.01
N MET A 43 11.17 -27.13 -10.38
CA MET A 43 11.86 -26.18 -11.26
C MET A 43 11.50 -26.37 -12.74
N GLY A 44 10.92 -27.52 -13.14
CA GLY A 44 10.32 -27.71 -14.46
C GLY A 44 11.25 -27.42 -15.65
N GLY A 45 12.57 -27.63 -15.48
CA GLY A 45 13.59 -27.31 -16.49
C GLY A 45 14.28 -25.95 -16.32
N ALA A 46 13.86 -25.13 -15.35
CA ALA A 46 14.54 -23.88 -15.06
C ALA A 46 15.97 -24.09 -14.53
N PRO A 47 16.96 -23.25 -14.89
CA PRO A 47 18.33 -23.38 -14.43
C PRO A 47 18.44 -23.07 -12.94
N PHE A 48 18.87 -24.06 -12.16
CA PHE A 48 19.16 -23.92 -10.74
C PHE A 48 20.35 -24.78 -10.33
N ALA A 49 20.90 -24.51 -9.16
CA ALA A 49 21.91 -25.35 -8.51
C ALA A 49 21.55 -25.58 -7.06
N VAL A 50 21.93 -26.75 -6.53
CA VAL A 50 21.74 -27.10 -5.12
C VAL A 50 23.09 -27.10 -4.42
N ILE A 51 23.17 -26.40 -3.29
CA ILE A 51 24.37 -26.29 -2.45
C ILE A 51 24.03 -26.87 -1.09
N PHE A 52 24.44 -28.12 -0.87
CA PHE A 52 24.40 -28.73 0.44
C PHE A 52 25.54 -28.19 1.29
N VAL A 53 25.23 -27.67 2.46
CA VAL A 53 26.24 -27.26 3.44
C VAL A 53 26.10 -28.16 4.65
N ASP A 54 27.02 -29.11 4.76
CA ASP A 54 26.88 -30.27 5.64
C ASP A 54 27.76 -30.14 6.88
N ASP A 55 27.11 -30.34 8.02
CA ASP A 55 27.75 -30.45 9.33
C ASP A 55 27.64 -31.87 9.88
N SER A 56 27.27 -32.89 9.10
CA SER A 56 26.87 -34.20 9.61
C SER A 56 28.03 -35.04 10.16
N ASP A 57 27.68 -35.99 11.03
CA ASP A 57 28.59 -37.06 11.48
C ASP A 57 28.14 -38.43 10.96
N ASP A 58 27.07 -38.47 10.15
CA ASP A 58 26.51 -39.66 9.52
C ASP A 58 26.87 -39.73 8.02
N GLU A 59 26.13 -40.53 7.26
CA GLU A 59 26.37 -40.76 5.83
C GLU A 59 25.79 -39.67 4.90
N THR A 60 25.38 -38.50 5.43
CA THR A 60 24.79 -37.42 4.61
C THR A 60 25.72 -36.96 3.47
N PRO A 61 27.03 -36.72 3.66
CA PRO A 61 27.96 -36.40 2.58
C PRO A 61 27.97 -37.43 1.45
N GLN A 62 27.98 -38.72 1.79
CA GLN A 62 27.98 -39.83 0.84
C GLN A 62 26.66 -39.92 0.08
N ALA A 63 25.53 -39.60 0.74
CA ALA A 63 24.23 -39.51 0.08
C ALA A 63 24.20 -38.38 -0.96
N VAL A 64 24.76 -37.21 -0.64
CA VAL A 64 24.87 -36.09 -1.58
C VAL A 64 25.75 -36.43 -2.77
N GLU A 65 26.89 -37.08 -2.56
CA GLU A 65 27.79 -37.46 -3.66
C GLU A 65 27.18 -38.53 -4.57
N ARG A 66 26.46 -39.51 -4.00
CA ARG A 66 25.67 -40.48 -4.79
C ARG A 66 24.60 -39.79 -5.63
N ALA A 67 23.87 -38.86 -5.03
CA ALA A 67 22.83 -38.12 -5.74
C ALA A 67 23.40 -37.23 -6.84
N ARG A 68 24.59 -36.64 -6.67
CA ARG A 68 25.26 -35.84 -7.69
C ARG A 68 25.44 -36.57 -9.03
N ALA A 69 25.63 -37.89 -9.01
CA ALA A 69 25.75 -38.70 -10.21
C ALA A 69 24.40 -39.06 -10.87
N GLN A 70 23.27 -38.84 -10.18
CA GLN A 70 21.93 -39.27 -10.59
C GLN A 70 21.08 -38.15 -11.19
N PHE A 71 21.45 -36.88 -10.98
CA PHE A 71 20.67 -35.72 -11.40
C PHE A 71 21.46 -34.83 -12.37
N ASP A 72 20.79 -34.32 -13.40
CA ASP A 72 21.42 -33.57 -14.49
C ASP A 72 21.63 -32.06 -14.20
N PHE A 73 21.38 -31.61 -12.96
CA PHE A 73 21.59 -30.23 -12.54
C PHE A 73 22.75 -30.10 -11.53
N PRO A 74 23.42 -28.93 -11.44
CA PRO A 74 24.58 -28.77 -10.56
C PRO A 74 24.26 -28.99 -9.07
N ILE A 75 24.89 -29.99 -8.48
CA ILE A 75 24.86 -30.28 -7.04
C ILE A 75 26.26 -30.06 -6.48
N ARG A 76 26.37 -29.23 -5.43
CA ARG A 76 27.61 -28.95 -4.72
C ARG A 76 27.48 -29.32 -3.25
N LEU A 77 28.48 -30.01 -2.73
CA LEU A 77 28.63 -30.29 -1.31
C LEU A 77 29.71 -29.39 -0.70
N ILE A 78 29.41 -28.80 0.45
CA ILE A 78 30.36 -28.10 1.32
C ILE A 78 30.34 -28.81 2.67
N ALA A 79 31.22 -29.79 2.84
CA ALA A 79 31.39 -30.49 4.12
C ALA A 79 32.27 -29.65 5.04
N ARG A 80 31.72 -29.15 6.15
CA ARG A 80 32.44 -28.24 7.05
C ARG A 80 33.19 -29.01 8.14
N PRO A 81 34.49 -28.74 8.35
CA PRO A 81 35.26 -29.41 9.38
C PRO A 81 34.69 -29.07 10.77
N PRO A 82 34.82 -29.96 11.78
CA PRO A 82 34.26 -29.74 13.11
C PRO A 82 34.58 -28.37 13.73
N ALA A 83 35.79 -27.86 13.51
CA ALA A 83 36.22 -26.55 14.01
C ALA A 83 35.49 -25.34 13.37
N ALA A 84 34.90 -25.51 12.18
CA ALA A 84 34.16 -24.48 11.47
C ALA A 84 32.63 -24.56 11.68
N ARG A 85 32.15 -25.57 12.43
CA ARG A 85 30.71 -25.79 12.68
C ARG A 85 30.20 -24.80 13.73
N ASN A 86 29.75 -23.64 13.26
CA ASN A 86 29.14 -22.57 14.06
C ASN A 86 27.60 -22.56 14.01
N GLY A 87 27.00 -23.66 13.56
CA GLY A 87 25.55 -23.86 13.46
C GLY A 87 24.95 -23.53 12.09
N LEU A 88 23.63 -23.65 12.01
CA LEU A 88 22.81 -23.49 10.80
C LEU A 88 23.03 -22.14 10.12
N SER A 89 23.05 -21.04 10.89
CA SER A 89 23.24 -19.70 10.32
C SER A 89 24.57 -19.56 9.59
N GLY A 90 25.64 -20.16 10.14
CA GLY A 90 26.93 -20.11 9.46
C GLY A 90 26.99 -21.04 8.24
N ALA A 91 26.28 -22.16 8.27
CA ALA A 91 26.16 -23.04 7.10
C ALA A 91 25.51 -22.27 5.94
N VAL A 92 24.44 -21.53 6.23
CA VAL A 92 23.76 -20.69 5.24
C VAL A 92 24.70 -19.60 4.70
N VAL A 93 25.49 -18.93 5.55
CA VAL A 93 26.46 -17.92 5.09
C VAL A 93 27.55 -18.52 4.17
N ASP A 94 28.08 -19.71 4.49
CA ASP A 94 29.02 -20.41 3.62
C ASP A 94 28.38 -20.82 2.29
N GLY A 95 27.10 -21.21 2.33
CA GLY A 95 26.28 -21.44 1.14
C GLY A 95 26.12 -20.18 0.30
N PHE A 96 25.84 -19.02 0.90
CA PHE A 96 25.71 -17.74 0.20
C PHE A 96 27.01 -17.33 -0.50
N ARG A 97 28.17 -17.60 0.12
CA ARG A 97 29.49 -17.36 -0.50
C ARG A 97 29.73 -18.28 -1.71
N ALA A 98 29.19 -19.48 -1.68
CA ALA A 98 29.32 -20.46 -2.76
C ALA A 98 28.28 -20.31 -3.88
N ALA A 99 27.18 -19.60 -3.60
CA ALA A 99 26.08 -19.38 -4.52
C ALA A 99 26.50 -18.52 -5.72
N ARG A 100 26.05 -18.92 -6.91
CA ARG A 100 26.30 -18.20 -8.17
C ARG A 100 25.02 -17.64 -8.78
N GLY A 101 23.86 -18.07 -8.27
CA GLY A 101 22.54 -17.57 -8.65
C GLY A 101 22.40 -16.07 -8.48
N GLU A 102 21.60 -15.44 -9.35
CA GLU A 102 21.08 -14.11 -9.05
C GLU A 102 20.24 -14.18 -7.77
N TRP A 103 19.44 -15.25 -7.66
CA TRP A 103 18.60 -15.51 -6.51
C TRP A 103 19.15 -16.67 -5.70
N VAL A 104 19.04 -16.53 -4.39
CA VAL A 104 19.44 -17.54 -3.41
C VAL A 104 18.21 -17.94 -2.62
N CYS A 105 17.80 -19.20 -2.76
CA CYS A 105 16.77 -19.78 -1.91
C CYS A 105 17.42 -20.53 -0.76
N VAL A 106 16.97 -20.28 0.46
CA VAL A 106 17.36 -21.06 1.64
C VAL A 106 16.18 -21.90 2.05
N MET A 107 16.40 -23.19 2.30
CA MET A 107 15.37 -24.11 2.78
C MET A 107 15.97 -25.25 3.61
N ASP A 108 15.13 -25.98 4.35
CA ASP A 108 15.56 -27.05 5.25
C ASP A 108 15.52 -28.38 4.50
N ALA A 109 16.34 -29.35 4.91
CA ALA A 109 16.42 -30.65 4.26
C ALA A 109 15.25 -31.60 4.61
N ASP A 110 14.52 -31.34 5.70
CA ASP A 110 13.53 -32.25 6.30
C ASP A 110 12.17 -32.35 5.57
N LEU A 111 12.11 -31.87 4.32
CA LEU A 111 10.93 -31.83 3.45
C LEU A 111 9.72 -31.03 4.00
N GLN A 112 9.86 -30.34 5.13
CA GLN A 112 8.80 -29.46 5.66
C GLN A 112 8.60 -28.21 4.81
N HIS A 113 9.67 -27.73 4.19
CA HIS A 113 9.63 -26.66 3.20
C HIS A 113 9.33 -27.23 1.82
N PRO A 114 8.20 -26.86 1.18
CA PRO A 114 7.85 -27.39 -0.14
C PRO A 114 8.75 -26.76 -1.21
N PRO A 115 9.56 -27.54 -1.95
CA PRO A 115 10.34 -27.03 -3.09
C PRO A 115 9.47 -26.38 -4.17
N GLU A 116 8.21 -26.79 -4.26
CA GLU A 116 7.19 -26.26 -5.17
C GLU A 116 6.90 -24.76 -4.90
N MET A 117 7.33 -24.23 -3.76
CA MET A 117 7.22 -22.81 -3.44
C MET A 117 8.27 -21.96 -4.15
N ILE A 118 9.41 -22.51 -4.59
CA ILE A 118 10.51 -21.72 -5.17
C ILE A 118 10.07 -20.91 -6.38
N PRO A 119 9.33 -21.47 -7.37
CA PRO A 119 8.80 -20.70 -8.49
C PRO A 119 7.87 -19.55 -8.05
N ALA A 120 7.02 -19.81 -7.06
CA ALA A 120 6.08 -18.80 -6.55
C ALA A 120 6.81 -17.70 -5.74
N LEU A 121 7.87 -18.05 -5.00
CA LEU A 121 8.73 -17.09 -4.33
C LEU A 121 9.44 -16.19 -5.35
N LEU A 122 9.91 -16.76 -6.47
CA LEU A 122 10.57 -16.01 -7.54
C LEU A 122 9.60 -15.09 -8.27
N ALA A 123 8.41 -15.59 -8.62
CA ALA A 123 7.34 -14.77 -9.19
C ALA A 123 7.00 -13.59 -8.27
N ARG A 124 6.81 -13.86 -6.97
CA ARG A 124 6.54 -12.81 -5.98
C ARG A 124 7.69 -11.81 -5.84
N ALA A 125 8.93 -12.25 -5.95
CA ALA A 125 10.09 -11.38 -5.88
C ALA A 125 10.09 -10.37 -7.04
N ARG A 126 9.71 -10.82 -8.24
CA ARG A 126 9.57 -9.98 -9.44
C ARG A 126 8.37 -9.04 -9.32
N GLU A 127 7.19 -9.57 -9.01
CA GLU A 127 5.95 -8.80 -8.85
C GLU A 127 6.09 -7.65 -7.84
N ALA A 128 6.71 -7.92 -6.70
CA ALA A 128 6.87 -6.96 -5.62
C ALA A 128 8.16 -6.12 -5.73
N ASP A 129 8.99 -6.37 -6.75
CA ASP A 129 10.37 -5.87 -6.84
C ASP A 129 11.08 -5.97 -5.48
N ALA A 130 11.05 -7.17 -4.90
CA ALA A 130 11.54 -7.44 -3.56
C ALA A 130 13.00 -7.91 -3.59
N ASP A 131 13.77 -7.50 -2.59
CA ASP A 131 15.14 -8.00 -2.39
C ASP A 131 15.11 -9.32 -1.61
N ILE A 132 14.05 -9.56 -0.84
CA ILE A 132 13.82 -10.80 -0.10
C ILE A 132 12.33 -11.15 -0.05
N VAL A 133 12.00 -12.41 -0.31
CA VAL A 133 10.65 -12.97 -0.15
C VAL A 133 10.68 -14.03 0.94
N VAL A 134 9.91 -13.79 1.99
CA VAL A 134 9.81 -14.67 3.16
C VAL A 134 8.70 -15.69 2.94
N GLY A 135 9.03 -16.98 3.05
CA GLY A 135 8.05 -18.05 3.14
C GLY A 135 7.43 -18.03 4.54
N SER A 136 6.27 -17.40 4.68
CA SER A 136 5.58 -17.27 5.97
C SER A 136 4.66 -18.45 6.21
N ARG A 137 4.74 -19.03 7.42
CA ARG A 137 3.88 -20.14 7.83
C ARG A 137 2.48 -19.59 8.12
N GLN A 138 1.44 -20.07 7.44
CA GLN A 138 0.05 -19.71 7.78
C GLN A 138 -0.30 -20.24 9.18
N ALA A 139 -0.27 -19.36 10.18
CA ALA A 139 -0.82 -19.64 11.49
C ALA A 139 -2.26 -19.13 11.55
N GLY A 140 -3.23 -19.98 11.23
CA GLY A 140 -4.59 -19.73 11.71
C GLY A 140 -4.58 -19.60 13.24
N MET A 141 -5.53 -18.85 13.82
CA MET A 141 -5.69 -18.75 15.29
C MET A 141 -5.90 -20.11 15.99
N TRP A 142 -6.06 -21.18 15.22
CA TRP A 142 -6.24 -22.58 15.67
C TRP A 142 -5.11 -23.52 15.26
N GLY A 143 -3.99 -22.97 14.77
CA GLY A 143 -2.79 -23.71 14.33
C GLY A 143 -3.00 -24.55 13.06
N PRO A 144 -1.94 -24.82 12.28
CA PRO A 144 -1.99 -25.88 11.27
C PRO A 144 -2.31 -27.22 11.94
N ARG A 145 -3.21 -28.02 11.36
CA ARG A 145 -3.37 -29.44 11.75
C ARG A 145 -2.03 -30.15 11.50
N GLY A 146 -1.23 -30.36 12.55
CA GLY A 146 0.07 -31.05 12.43
C GLY A 146 1.19 -30.56 13.35
N LEU A 147 1.03 -29.48 14.11
CA LEU A 147 1.99 -29.08 15.14
C LEU A 147 1.50 -29.50 16.54
N SER A 148 2.38 -30.06 17.38
CA SER A 148 2.11 -30.15 18.81
C SER A 148 1.79 -28.74 19.33
N ARG A 149 0.59 -28.50 19.85
CA ARG A 149 0.08 -27.17 20.24
C ARG A 149 1.09 -26.32 21.03
N GLN A 150 1.92 -26.98 21.84
CA GLN A 150 2.99 -26.37 22.61
C GLN A 150 4.08 -25.71 21.74
N ARG A 151 4.58 -26.37 20.68
CA ARG A 151 5.61 -25.80 19.78
C ARG A 151 5.09 -24.64 18.94
N ALA A 152 3.83 -24.70 18.49
CA ALA A 152 3.21 -23.58 17.78
C ALA A 152 3.15 -22.33 18.67
N LEU A 153 2.75 -22.51 19.94
CA LEU A 153 2.78 -21.45 20.95
C LEU A 153 4.19 -20.93 21.22
N THR A 154 5.21 -21.80 21.35
CA THR A 154 6.61 -21.36 21.54
C THR A 154 7.11 -20.56 20.34
N SER A 155 6.86 -21.03 19.10
CA SER A 155 7.26 -20.32 17.88
C SER A 155 6.56 -18.97 17.76
N GLN A 156 5.27 -18.89 18.09
CA GLN A 156 4.52 -17.62 18.11
C GLN A 156 5.06 -16.67 19.19
N ALA A 157 5.38 -17.18 20.39
CA ALA A 157 5.97 -16.38 21.46
C ALA A 157 7.35 -15.81 21.08
N LEU A 158 8.22 -16.62 20.47
CA LEU A 158 9.53 -16.15 20.00
C LEU A 158 9.40 -15.15 18.84
N THR A 159 8.43 -15.36 17.95
CA THR A 159 8.11 -14.43 16.84
C THR A 159 7.61 -13.10 17.38
N PHE A 160 6.67 -13.14 18.33
CA PHE A 160 6.19 -11.95 19.03
C PHE A 160 7.33 -11.23 19.74
N LEU A 161 8.19 -11.96 20.46
CA LEU A 161 9.34 -11.39 21.15
C LEU A 161 10.31 -10.71 20.17
N ALA A 162 10.66 -11.36 19.06
CA ALA A 162 11.54 -10.77 18.05
C ALA A 162 10.93 -9.50 17.44
N ARG A 163 9.64 -9.54 17.07
CA ARG A 163 8.90 -8.39 16.52
C ARG A 163 8.81 -7.25 17.54
N ALA A 164 8.60 -7.56 18.82
CA ALA A 164 8.60 -6.57 19.90
C ALA A 164 10.01 -6.01 20.17
N TRP A 165 11.06 -6.80 19.95
CA TRP A 165 12.46 -6.38 20.15
C TRP A 165 13.02 -5.54 19.01
N PHE A 166 12.50 -5.75 17.79
CA PHE A 166 12.89 -5.02 16.57
C PHE A 166 11.68 -4.47 15.82
N PRO A 167 10.82 -3.67 16.45
CA PRO A 167 9.51 -3.32 15.91
C PRO A 167 9.58 -2.49 14.64
N ARG A 168 10.60 -1.63 14.51
CA ARG A 168 10.85 -0.91 13.26
C ARG A 168 11.27 -1.86 12.15
N LEU A 169 12.29 -2.68 12.39
CA LEU A 169 12.82 -3.56 11.36
C LEU A 169 11.80 -4.67 11.02
N LEU A 170 10.99 -5.16 11.96
CA LEU A 170 10.11 -6.30 11.74
C LEU A 170 8.61 -5.96 11.76
N LYS A 171 8.23 -4.68 11.66
CA LYS A 171 6.83 -4.19 11.66
C LYS A 171 5.91 -5.00 10.74
N ASN A 172 6.55 -5.48 9.70
CA ASN A 172 6.04 -5.81 8.40
C ASN A 172 6.66 -7.16 7.97
N VAL A 173 6.96 -8.04 8.93
CA VAL A 173 7.40 -9.42 8.66
C VAL A 173 6.64 -10.33 9.61
N SER A 174 5.63 -11.04 9.13
CA SER A 174 4.77 -11.92 9.94
C SER A 174 5.57 -13.05 10.57
N ASP A 175 6.58 -13.57 9.86
CA ASP A 175 7.41 -14.68 10.32
C ASP A 175 8.91 -14.45 10.05
N PRO A 176 9.61 -13.68 10.90
CA PRO A 176 11.03 -13.41 10.73
C PRO A 176 11.93 -14.60 11.14
N LEU A 177 11.33 -15.73 11.55
CA LEU A 177 12.03 -16.89 12.10
C LEU A 177 11.96 -18.12 11.20
N THR A 178 11.32 -18.03 10.03
CA THR A 178 11.24 -19.10 9.04
C THR A 178 12.63 -19.45 8.48
N GLY A 179 12.81 -20.73 8.11
CA GLY A 179 13.99 -21.20 7.38
C GLY A 179 13.81 -21.15 5.86
N LEU A 180 12.60 -20.83 5.37
CA LEU A 180 12.29 -20.73 3.94
C LEU A 180 12.22 -19.27 3.49
N PHE A 181 13.18 -18.85 2.68
CA PHE A 181 13.15 -17.53 2.04
C PHE A 181 13.96 -17.51 0.74
N LEU A 182 13.62 -16.58 -0.14
CA LEU A 182 14.34 -16.27 -1.36
C LEU A 182 14.95 -14.87 -1.23
N ALA A 183 16.23 -14.70 -1.54
CA ALA A 183 16.91 -13.42 -1.48
C ALA A 183 17.70 -13.13 -2.76
N ARG A 184 17.70 -11.88 -3.21
CA ARG A 184 18.59 -11.41 -4.28
C ARG A 184 20.02 -11.43 -3.73
N ARG A 185 20.91 -12.19 -4.35
CA ARG A 185 22.29 -12.41 -3.85
C ARG A 185 23.03 -11.09 -3.63
N ALA A 186 22.91 -10.17 -4.59
CA ALA A 186 23.60 -8.87 -4.56
C ALA A 186 23.09 -7.92 -3.47
N ALA A 187 21.88 -8.16 -2.93
CA ALA A 187 21.30 -7.32 -1.89
C ALA A 187 21.78 -7.69 -0.47
N ILE A 188 22.34 -8.90 -0.30
CA ILE A 188 22.76 -9.38 1.02
C ILE A 188 24.24 -9.04 1.25
N ASP A 189 24.50 -8.13 2.18
CA ASP A 189 25.84 -7.85 2.68
C ASP A 189 26.30 -8.94 3.64
N LEU A 190 27.09 -9.89 3.13
CA LEU A 190 27.62 -11.03 3.89
C LEU A 190 28.68 -10.61 4.92
N GLU A 191 29.34 -9.47 4.75
CA GLU A 191 30.38 -8.99 5.69
C GLU A 191 29.76 -8.39 6.95
N ALA A 192 28.55 -7.82 6.81
CA ALA A 192 27.78 -7.33 7.96
C ALA A 192 27.31 -8.46 8.88
N LEU A 193 27.05 -9.66 8.34
CA LEU A 193 26.51 -10.81 9.06
C LEU A 193 27.51 -11.37 10.08
N ARG A 194 27.02 -11.73 11.27
CA ARG A 194 27.79 -12.38 12.34
C ARG A 194 27.05 -13.63 12.81
N PRO A 195 26.96 -14.66 11.94
CA PRO A 195 26.09 -15.81 12.16
C PRO A 195 26.39 -16.47 13.50
N ASP A 196 25.34 -16.64 14.30
CA ASP A 196 25.37 -17.31 15.59
C ASP A 196 24.07 -18.09 15.79
N GLY A 197 24.15 -19.42 15.80
CA GLY A 197 22.98 -20.28 16.00
C GLY A 197 22.19 -20.57 14.73
N PHE A 198 20.86 -20.34 14.76
CA PHE A 198 19.90 -20.97 13.83
C PHE A 198 18.84 -20.05 13.20
N LYS A 199 18.94 -18.72 13.35
CA LYS A 199 17.94 -17.76 12.82
C LYS A 199 18.56 -16.73 11.89
N ILE A 200 19.11 -17.21 10.78
CA ILE A 200 19.81 -16.39 9.78
C ILE A 200 18.91 -15.33 9.14
N LEU A 201 17.64 -15.64 8.86
CA LEU A 201 16.71 -14.68 8.28
C LEU A 201 16.56 -13.44 9.17
N LEU A 202 16.34 -13.64 10.46
CA LEU A 202 16.25 -12.56 11.44
C LEU A 202 17.51 -11.67 11.42
N GLU A 203 18.68 -12.31 11.32
CA GLU A 203 19.95 -11.60 11.25
C GLU A 203 20.11 -10.78 9.97
N ILE A 204 19.74 -11.33 8.81
CA ILE A 204 19.72 -10.62 7.53
C ILE A 204 18.80 -9.40 7.60
N LEU A 205 17.55 -9.59 8.08
CA LEU A 205 16.56 -8.52 8.20
C LEU A 205 17.03 -7.38 9.12
N ILE A 206 17.87 -7.66 10.12
CA ILE A 206 18.37 -6.65 11.06
C ILE A 206 19.64 -5.97 10.57
N ARG A 207 20.57 -6.73 9.99
CA ARG A 207 21.91 -6.25 9.64
C ARG A 207 22.03 -5.70 8.22
N CYS A 208 21.07 -6.01 7.36
CA CYS A 208 20.94 -5.43 6.03
C CYS A 208 19.72 -4.49 6.00
N PRO A 209 19.76 -3.33 6.70
CA PRO A 209 18.63 -2.41 6.72
C PRO A 209 18.41 -1.79 5.34
N GLY A 210 17.15 -1.73 4.90
CA GLY A 210 16.77 -1.14 3.61
C GLY A 210 16.31 -2.14 2.56
N LEU A 211 16.41 -3.44 2.83
CA LEU A 211 15.85 -4.48 1.99
C LEU A 211 14.33 -4.31 1.79
N ARG A 212 13.88 -4.51 0.56
CA ARG A 212 12.47 -4.63 0.20
C ARG A 212 12.01 -6.04 0.48
N VAL A 213 11.07 -6.19 1.40
CA VAL A 213 10.62 -7.50 1.90
C VAL A 213 9.22 -7.77 1.37
N SER A 214 9.00 -8.96 0.80
CA SER A 214 7.67 -9.48 0.50
C SER A 214 7.45 -10.80 1.24
N GLU A 215 6.20 -11.24 1.34
CA GLU A 215 5.86 -12.51 1.97
C GLU A 215 4.95 -13.33 1.08
N LEU A 216 5.21 -14.64 1.06
CA LEU A 216 4.35 -15.64 0.45
C LEU A 216 3.98 -16.67 1.51
N HIS A 217 2.69 -16.91 1.66
CA HIS A 217 2.15 -17.73 2.72
C HIS A 217 2.04 -19.19 2.27
N PHE A 218 2.44 -20.14 3.12
CA PHE A 218 2.32 -21.57 2.82
C PHE A 218 1.87 -22.40 4.04
N ALA A 219 1.30 -23.58 3.76
CA ALA A 219 0.93 -24.55 4.77
C ALA A 219 2.16 -25.36 5.22
N PHE A 220 2.52 -25.26 6.49
CA PHE A 220 3.69 -25.95 7.05
C PHE A 220 3.37 -27.43 7.30
N ALA A 221 4.10 -28.35 6.66
CA ALA A 221 3.86 -29.79 6.75
C ALA A 221 4.31 -30.38 8.11
N PRO A 222 3.61 -31.40 8.66
CA PRO A 222 4.07 -32.09 9.87
C PRO A 222 5.39 -32.84 9.63
N ARG A 223 6.27 -32.88 10.65
CA ARG A 223 7.49 -33.71 10.59
C ARG A 223 7.11 -35.18 10.49
N ARG A 224 7.81 -35.93 9.64
CA ARG A 224 7.64 -37.38 9.52
C ARG A 224 8.28 -38.15 10.67
N ASP A 225 9.31 -37.60 11.32
CA ASP A 225 9.88 -38.14 12.56
C ASP A 225 10.62 -37.07 13.40
N GLY A 226 10.68 -37.27 14.72
CA GLY A 226 11.54 -36.51 15.64
C GLY A 226 10.83 -35.82 16.82
N GLU A 227 11.14 -36.26 18.04
CA GLU A 227 10.82 -35.54 19.28
C GLU A 227 11.76 -34.34 19.50
N SER A 228 11.34 -33.14 19.12
CA SER A 228 11.98 -31.90 19.59
C SER A 228 11.56 -31.56 21.03
N LYS A 229 12.55 -31.59 21.93
CA LYS A 229 12.52 -31.01 23.27
C LYS A 229 12.91 -29.53 23.17
N ALA A 230 11.93 -28.64 23.07
CA ALA A 230 12.19 -27.20 23.20
C ALA A 230 12.57 -26.90 24.67
N ASP A 231 13.85 -26.98 24.99
CA ASP A 231 14.40 -26.80 26.33
C ASP A 231 14.52 -25.29 26.68
N PHE A 232 14.40 -24.93 27.96
CA PHE A 232 14.59 -23.55 28.45
C PHE A 232 15.93 -22.96 28.01
N ARG A 233 16.95 -23.81 27.84
CA ARG A 233 18.27 -23.45 27.30
C ARG A 233 18.20 -22.89 25.88
N GLU A 234 17.33 -23.40 25.03
CA GLU A 234 17.14 -22.88 23.66
C GLU A 234 16.48 -21.50 23.68
N GLY A 235 15.49 -21.30 24.55
CA GLY A 235 14.87 -19.99 24.78
C GLY A 235 15.88 -18.95 25.25
N MET A 236 16.75 -19.29 26.21
CA MET A 236 17.82 -18.42 26.69
C MET A 236 18.87 -18.11 25.61
N ARG A 237 19.19 -19.11 24.77
CA ARG A 237 20.10 -18.92 23.62
C ARG A 237 19.50 -17.93 22.62
N PHE A 238 18.22 -18.04 22.31
CA PHE A 238 17.52 -17.09 21.44
C PHE A 238 17.47 -15.69 22.03
N PHE A 239 17.17 -15.54 23.33
CA PHE A 239 17.17 -14.24 23.99
C PHE A 239 18.56 -13.57 23.96
N ARG A 240 19.63 -14.33 24.22
CA ARG A 240 21.01 -13.84 24.09
C ARG A 240 21.32 -13.40 22.66
N HIS A 241 20.82 -14.13 21.67
CA HIS A 241 20.96 -13.75 20.26
C HIS A 241 20.26 -12.42 19.96
N LEU A 242 19.02 -12.19 20.44
CA LEU A 242 18.33 -10.89 20.31
C LEU A 242 19.10 -9.73 20.96
N LEU A 243 19.64 -9.95 22.16
CA LEU A 243 20.47 -8.95 22.86
C LEU A 243 21.73 -8.61 22.07
N ARG A 244 22.46 -9.62 21.59
CA ARG A 244 23.67 -9.46 20.79
C ARG A 244 23.37 -8.73 19.48
N LEU A 245 22.30 -9.12 18.78
CA LEU A 245 21.86 -8.47 17.55
C LEU A 245 21.61 -6.98 17.79
N ARG A 246 20.87 -6.63 18.85
CA ARG A 246 20.54 -5.22 19.13
C ARG A 246 21.75 -4.39 19.57
N ALA A 247 22.62 -4.97 20.41
CA ALA A 247 23.83 -4.30 20.88
C ALA A 247 24.86 -4.05 19.75
N THR A 248 24.95 -4.96 18.79
CA THR A 248 25.88 -4.84 17.65
C THR A 248 25.30 -4.03 16.49
N ALA A 249 23.99 -4.09 16.26
CA ALA A 249 23.32 -3.31 15.23
C ALA A 249 23.18 -1.82 15.61
N ASN A 250 23.12 -1.49 16.90
CA ASN A 250 23.00 -0.11 17.37
C ASN A 250 24.05 0.21 18.44
N ARG A 251 25.11 0.93 18.04
CA ARG A 251 26.22 1.35 18.93
C ARG A 251 25.76 2.19 20.13
N SER A 252 24.62 2.87 20.03
CA SER A 252 24.04 3.69 21.10
C SER A 252 23.18 2.86 22.07
N PHE A 253 22.77 1.65 21.71
CA PHE A 253 21.93 0.79 22.56
C PHE A 253 22.55 0.44 23.93
N PRO A 254 23.83 0.01 24.05
CA PRO A 254 24.43 -0.24 25.36
C PRO A 254 24.50 1.02 26.22
N ARG A 255 24.78 2.19 25.62
CA ARG A 255 24.76 3.47 26.33
C ARG A 255 23.35 3.83 26.80
N LEU A 256 22.34 3.59 25.96
CA LEU A 256 20.94 3.81 26.31
C LEU A 256 20.50 2.94 27.50
N ILE A 257 20.90 1.65 27.52
CA ILE A 257 20.65 0.77 28.67
C ILE A 257 21.35 1.31 29.92
N ALA A 258 22.62 1.70 29.81
CA ALA A 258 23.37 2.23 30.95
C ALA A 258 22.71 3.49 31.53
N VAL A 259 22.26 4.43 30.69
CA VAL A 259 21.51 5.61 31.12
C VAL A 259 20.17 5.23 31.74
N ALA A 260 19.43 4.30 31.13
CA ALA A 260 18.12 3.87 31.63
C ALA A 260 18.24 3.19 33.01
N VAL A 261 19.16 2.24 33.16
CA VAL A 261 19.40 1.53 34.43
C VAL A 261 19.95 2.49 35.48
N GLY A 262 20.97 3.28 35.15
CA GLY A 262 21.58 4.24 36.08
C GLY A 262 20.56 5.26 36.59
N SER A 263 19.76 5.86 35.69
CA SER A 263 18.73 6.81 36.10
C SER A 263 17.58 6.15 36.87
N ALA A 264 17.21 4.90 36.59
CA ALA A 264 16.19 4.18 37.37
C ALA A 264 16.65 3.88 38.80
N LEU A 265 17.91 3.49 38.98
CA LEU A 265 18.50 3.25 40.30
C LEU A 265 18.60 4.56 41.10
N LEU A 266 19.06 5.64 40.48
CA LEU A 266 19.14 6.95 41.13
C LEU A 266 17.76 7.51 41.49
N ASP A 267 16.78 7.41 40.59
CA ASP A 267 15.38 7.78 40.85
C ASP A 267 14.82 7.00 42.04
N THR A 268 15.00 5.68 42.07
CA THR A 268 14.56 4.84 43.19
C THR A 268 15.24 5.24 44.50
N ALA A 269 16.54 5.51 44.48
CA ALA A 269 17.28 5.91 45.67
C ALA A 269 16.79 7.27 46.22
N VAL A 270 16.60 8.27 45.35
CA VAL A 270 16.09 9.60 45.74
C VAL A 270 14.64 9.50 46.22
N PHE A 271 13.80 8.69 45.57
CA PHE A 271 12.43 8.43 46.01
C PHE A 271 12.38 7.87 47.44
N VAL A 272 13.19 6.84 47.72
CA VAL A 272 13.27 6.22 49.06
C VAL A 272 13.78 7.24 50.08
N LEU A 273 14.85 7.96 49.75
CA LEU A 273 15.46 8.95 50.64
C LEU A 273 14.51 10.10 50.98
N LEU A 274 13.85 10.69 49.98
CA LEU A 274 12.88 11.76 50.19
C LEU A 274 11.71 11.28 51.05
N THR A 275 11.18 10.09 50.79
CA THR A 275 10.05 9.54 51.56
C THR A 275 10.43 9.32 53.03
N GLN A 276 11.65 8.85 53.29
CA GLN A 276 12.12 8.60 54.66
C GLN A 276 12.47 9.87 55.42
N LEU A 277 13.09 10.86 54.76
CA LEU A 277 13.55 12.09 55.43
C LEU A 277 12.44 13.12 55.67
N THR A 278 11.47 13.24 54.77
CA THR A 278 10.44 14.29 54.87
C THR A 278 9.11 13.80 55.44
N GLY A 279 8.87 12.47 55.44
CA GLY A 279 7.59 11.88 55.81
C GLY A 279 6.44 12.22 54.84
N TRP A 280 6.75 12.76 53.66
CA TRP A 280 5.76 13.10 52.64
C TRP A 280 5.11 11.86 52.02
N PRO A 281 3.87 11.97 51.50
CA PRO A 281 3.21 10.85 50.88
C PRO A 281 3.99 10.36 49.64
N PHE A 282 4.05 9.04 49.45
CA PHE A 282 4.88 8.38 48.44
C PHE A 282 4.61 8.88 47.00
N TRP A 283 3.38 9.30 46.69
CA TRP A 283 3.06 9.78 45.34
C TRP A 283 3.76 11.12 45.05
N LEU A 284 3.90 11.99 46.06
CA LEU A 284 4.55 13.29 45.89
C LEU A 284 6.06 13.12 45.72
N THR A 285 6.68 12.31 46.58
CA THR A 285 8.13 12.03 46.51
C THR A 285 8.50 11.27 45.23
N ALA A 286 7.63 10.39 44.73
CA ALA A 286 7.82 9.71 43.46
C ALA A 286 7.78 10.66 42.26
N VAL A 287 6.86 11.65 42.26
CA VAL A 287 6.79 12.68 41.21
C VAL A 287 8.05 13.55 41.24
N LEU A 288 8.44 14.05 42.42
CA LEU A 288 9.63 14.90 42.55
C LEU A 288 10.91 14.19 42.11
N ALA A 289 11.08 12.92 42.49
CA ALA A 289 12.21 12.11 42.04
C ALA A 289 12.18 11.92 40.50
N ALA A 290 11.03 11.59 39.94
CA ALA A 290 10.88 11.39 38.49
C ALA A 290 11.23 12.66 37.69
N GLU A 291 10.72 13.83 38.08
CA GLU A 291 10.97 15.11 37.39
C GLU A 291 12.47 15.44 37.33
N LEU A 292 13.18 15.27 38.45
CA LEU A 292 14.62 15.50 38.54
C LEU A 292 15.39 14.65 37.51
N PHE A 293 15.02 13.39 37.37
CA PHE A 293 15.72 12.46 36.49
C PHE A 293 15.21 12.43 35.05
N ILE A 294 14.00 12.89 34.75
CA ILE A 294 13.51 13.02 33.36
C ILE A 294 14.36 14.04 32.60
N LEU A 295 14.64 15.20 33.20
CA LEU A 295 15.46 16.25 32.60
C LEU A 295 16.93 15.80 32.44
N LEU A 296 17.49 15.16 33.47
CA LEU A 296 18.84 14.60 33.42
C LEU A 296 18.95 13.51 32.35
N ARG A 297 17.97 12.59 32.28
CA ARG A 297 17.93 11.51 31.29
C ARG A 297 17.88 12.07 29.88
N PHE A 298 17.09 13.13 29.64
CA PHE A 298 17.07 13.81 28.34
C PHE A 298 18.45 14.38 27.97
N GLY A 299 19.06 15.18 28.86
CA GLY A 299 20.35 15.81 28.60
C GLY A 299 21.51 14.82 28.41
N VAL A 300 21.55 13.75 29.20
CA VAL A 300 22.58 12.69 29.07
C VAL A 300 22.35 11.87 27.80
N THR A 301 21.10 11.55 27.46
CA THR A 301 20.79 10.83 26.22
C THR A 301 21.17 11.67 25.00
N GLU A 302 20.89 12.96 25.02
CA GLU A 302 21.26 13.89 23.96
C GLU A 302 22.78 14.00 23.78
N LYS A 303 23.53 14.29 24.86
CA LYS A 303 24.97 14.54 24.77
C LYS A 303 25.82 13.27 24.63
N TRP A 304 25.50 12.21 25.36
CA TRP A 304 26.35 11.02 25.47
C TRP A 304 25.88 9.84 24.60
N VAL A 305 24.56 9.70 24.42
CA VAL A 305 23.98 8.60 23.61
C VAL A 305 23.82 9.00 22.14
N LEU A 306 23.46 10.26 21.85
CA LEU A 306 23.18 10.78 20.50
C LEU A 306 24.24 11.74 19.94
N GLY A 307 25.19 12.23 20.74
CA GLY A 307 26.19 13.27 20.42
C GLY A 307 27.25 12.92 19.35
N GLY A 308 26.96 12.00 18.42
CA GLY A 308 27.84 11.55 17.35
C GLY A 308 27.41 11.99 15.93
N GLY A 309 26.67 13.10 15.78
CA GLY A 309 26.36 13.68 14.46
C GLY A 309 24.89 13.70 14.03
N HIS A 310 23.93 13.50 14.94
CA HIS A 310 22.51 13.74 14.62
C HIS A 310 22.11 15.19 14.94
N PRO A 311 21.30 15.85 14.09
CA PRO A 311 20.82 17.21 14.36
C PRO A 311 20.05 17.23 15.69
N VAL A 312 20.37 18.22 16.51
CA VAL A 312 19.77 18.47 17.82
C VAL A 312 18.24 18.36 17.71
N PRO A 313 17.56 17.48 18.47
CA PRO A 313 16.12 17.38 18.40
C PRO A 313 15.49 18.70 18.86
N GLY A 314 14.85 19.44 17.95
CA GLY A 314 14.19 20.70 18.29
C GLY A 314 13.07 20.55 19.34
N TRP A 315 12.55 21.68 19.80
CA TRP A 315 11.43 21.80 20.76
C TRP A 315 10.27 20.78 20.59
N PRO A 316 9.84 20.38 19.37
CA PRO A 316 8.80 19.37 19.20
C PRO A 316 9.16 17.98 19.74
N SER A 317 10.44 17.58 19.68
CA SER A 317 10.90 16.27 20.17
C SER A 317 10.97 16.24 21.70
N PHE A 318 11.42 17.33 22.31
CA PHE A 318 11.38 17.50 23.78
C PHE A 318 9.94 17.45 24.30
N ARG A 319 9.00 18.17 23.67
CA ARG A 319 7.59 18.15 24.07
C ARG A 319 6.97 16.75 24.03
N ARG A 320 7.24 15.96 22.99
CA ARG A 320 6.75 14.58 22.89
C ARG A 320 7.39 13.66 23.92
N PHE A 321 8.70 13.80 24.14
CA PHE A 321 9.41 13.05 25.17
C PHE A 321 8.83 13.37 26.56
N PHE A 322 8.77 14.65 26.93
CA PHE A 322 8.22 15.11 28.21
C PHE A 322 6.78 14.64 28.40
N LEU A 323 5.88 14.88 27.43
CA LEU A 323 4.48 14.46 27.52
C LEU A 323 4.33 12.93 27.69
N SER A 324 5.14 12.14 27.00
CA SER A 324 5.13 10.67 27.16
C SER A 324 5.60 10.21 28.54
N ASN A 325 6.57 10.91 29.15
CA ASN A 325 7.03 10.61 30.50
C ASN A 325 5.97 10.98 31.53
N GLN A 326 5.31 12.14 31.37
CA GLN A 326 4.22 12.54 32.26
C GLN A 326 3.05 11.55 32.19
N LEU A 327 2.61 11.20 30.98
CA LEU A 327 1.53 10.22 30.78
C LEU A 327 1.87 8.87 31.44
N SER A 328 3.09 8.34 31.26
CA SER A 328 3.46 7.05 31.87
C SER A 328 3.61 7.14 33.39
N LEU A 329 4.11 8.26 33.92
CA LEU A 329 4.22 8.50 35.36
C LEU A 329 2.85 8.45 36.04
N PHE A 330 1.88 9.21 35.50
CA PHE A 330 0.55 9.32 36.10
C PHE A 330 -0.35 8.10 35.84
N LEU A 331 -0.30 7.52 34.64
CA LEU A 331 -1.21 6.42 34.27
C LEU A 331 -0.68 5.03 34.64
N VAL A 332 0.63 4.87 34.85
CA VAL A 332 1.23 3.56 35.11
C VAL A 332 1.96 3.54 36.45
N ARG A 333 2.95 4.41 36.65
CA ARG A 333 3.82 4.32 37.83
C ARG A 333 3.10 4.61 39.15
N LEU A 334 2.33 5.70 39.23
CA LEU A 334 1.62 6.04 40.47
C LEU A 334 0.55 5.00 40.89
N PRO A 335 -0.30 4.48 39.98
CA PRO A 335 -1.21 3.38 40.32
C PRO A 335 -0.49 2.12 40.79
N LEU A 336 0.63 1.75 40.16
CA LEU A 336 1.42 0.59 40.59
C LEU A 336 2.03 0.80 41.97
N LEU A 337 2.56 1.99 42.26
CA LEU A 337 3.07 2.30 43.60
C LEU A 337 1.96 2.25 44.65
N ALA A 338 0.77 2.78 44.33
CA ALA A 338 -0.39 2.69 45.22
C ALA A 338 -0.79 1.23 45.50
N LEU A 339 -0.73 0.36 44.49
CA LEU A 339 -0.98 -1.07 44.65
C LEU A 339 0.11 -1.76 45.48
N PHE A 340 1.38 -1.59 45.11
CA PHE A 340 2.52 -2.28 45.73
C PHE A 340 2.72 -1.84 47.18
N ILE A 341 2.69 -0.55 47.45
CA ILE A 341 2.94 0.01 48.79
C ILE A 341 1.65 -0.04 49.62
N GLY A 342 0.52 0.39 49.05
CA GLY A 342 -0.74 0.49 49.79
C GLY A 342 -1.40 -0.86 50.04
N ARG A 343 -1.59 -1.67 48.99
CA ARG A 343 -2.36 -2.93 49.09
C ARG A 343 -1.50 -4.14 49.43
N TRP A 344 -0.27 -4.21 48.94
CA TRP A 344 0.63 -5.36 49.12
C TRP A 344 1.77 -5.11 50.10
N GLN A 345 1.92 -3.88 50.61
CA GLN A 345 2.92 -3.49 51.61
C GLN A 345 4.35 -3.91 51.25
N TRP A 346 4.72 -3.79 49.98
CA TRP A 346 6.08 -4.07 49.53
C TRP A 346 7.07 -2.99 50.01
N PRO A 347 8.36 -3.34 50.21
CA PRO A 347 9.39 -2.35 50.54
C PRO A 347 9.48 -1.25 49.48
N LEU A 348 9.63 0.01 49.91
CA LEU A 348 9.68 1.20 49.04
C LEU A 348 10.66 1.07 47.87
N ALA A 349 11.86 0.55 48.14
CA ALA A 349 12.88 0.35 47.11
C ALA A 349 12.46 -0.68 46.05
N LEU A 350 11.89 -1.81 46.47
CA LEU A 350 11.42 -2.86 45.58
C LEU A 350 10.22 -2.40 44.76
N ALA A 351 9.25 -1.75 45.41
CA ALA A 351 8.08 -1.18 44.75
C ALA A 351 8.46 -0.08 43.74
N GLY A 352 9.38 0.82 44.13
CA GLY A 352 9.93 1.87 43.27
C GLY A 352 10.58 1.32 42.01
N LEU A 353 11.51 0.37 42.17
CA LEU A 353 12.24 -0.21 41.05
C LEU A 353 11.33 -0.97 40.10
N LEU A 354 10.43 -1.82 40.62
CA LEU A 354 9.49 -2.59 39.79
C LEU A 354 8.51 -1.67 39.05
N ALA A 355 8.00 -0.63 39.71
CA ALA A 355 7.11 0.33 39.06
C ALA A 355 7.81 1.06 37.90
N ILE A 356 9.08 1.46 38.06
CA ILE A 356 9.88 2.07 36.98
C ILE A 356 10.12 1.09 35.84
N LEU A 357 10.39 -0.18 36.12
CA LEU A 357 10.60 -1.19 35.08
C LEU A 357 9.33 -1.42 34.25
N VAL A 358 8.18 -1.54 34.90
CA VAL A 358 6.88 -1.69 34.21
C VAL A 358 6.53 -0.41 33.43
N GLU A 359 6.75 0.76 34.03
CA GLU A 359 6.57 2.05 33.35
C GLU A 359 7.46 2.16 32.10
N GLY A 360 8.72 1.76 32.19
CA GLY A 360 9.65 1.73 31.07
C GLY A 360 9.18 0.83 29.94
N ALA A 361 8.65 -0.36 30.26
CA ALA A 361 8.08 -1.29 29.29
C ALA A 361 6.80 -0.72 28.63
N ALA A 362 5.89 -0.13 29.42
CA ALA A 362 4.67 0.50 28.93
C ALA A 362 4.99 1.70 28.02
N ARG A 363 5.98 2.51 28.40
CA ARG A 363 6.45 3.66 27.61
C ARG A 363 7.10 3.22 26.31
N TYR A 364 7.90 2.15 26.34
CA TYR A 364 8.46 1.55 25.13
C TYR A 364 7.34 1.16 24.15
N ALA A 365 6.30 0.47 24.64
CA ALA A 365 5.13 0.09 23.85
C ALA A 365 4.33 1.30 23.31
N LEU A 366 4.16 2.36 24.11
CA LEU A 366 3.42 3.58 23.72
C LEU A 366 4.21 4.48 22.75
N SER A 367 5.53 4.59 22.93
CA SER A 367 6.41 5.44 22.12
C SER A 367 6.47 5.01 20.65
N GLU A 368 6.21 3.72 20.39
CA GLU A 368 6.09 3.11 19.06
C GLU A 368 4.89 3.64 18.25
N GLN A 369 3.76 3.94 18.90
CA GLN A 369 2.55 4.39 18.20
C GLN A 369 2.52 5.89 17.91
N TRP A 370 3.22 6.71 18.71
CA TRP A 370 3.04 8.17 18.71
C TRP A 370 4.28 9.00 18.33
N VAL A 371 5.50 8.54 18.59
CA VAL A 371 6.70 9.41 18.50
C VAL A 371 7.57 9.14 17.28
N PHE A 372 7.67 7.88 16.82
CA PHE A 372 8.63 7.48 15.80
C PHE A 372 8.00 6.82 14.56
N SER A 373 7.22 7.57 13.80
CA SER A 373 6.75 7.15 12.47
C SER A 373 7.76 7.47 11.36
N ARG A 374 8.98 6.91 11.39
CA ARG A 374 9.85 6.86 10.19
C ARG A 374 10.73 5.60 10.13
N ARG A 375 10.64 4.94 8.96
CA ARG A 375 11.44 3.87 8.32
C ARG A 375 11.74 2.63 9.18
N GLY A 376 10.87 1.64 8.99
CA GLY A 376 11.07 0.23 9.26
C GLY A 376 11.11 -0.57 7.94
N LEU A 377 11.46 -1.86 7.95
CA LEU A 377 11.42 -2.68 6.72
C LEU A 377 10.01 -2.63 6.13
N THR A 378 9.95 -2.51 4.81
CA THR A 378 8.69 -2.32 4.09
C THR A 378 8.22 -3.71 3.64
N MET A 379 7.21 -4.29 4.32
CA MET A 379 6.35 -5.29 3.68
C MET A 379 5.47 -4.49 2.75
N TRP A 380 5.40 -4.92 1.51
CA TRP A 380 4.51 -4.29 0.57
C TRP A 380 3.59 -5.36 -0.01
N GLN A 381 2.39 -5.42 0.56
CA GLN A 381 1.21 -5.91 -0.14
C GLN A 381 0.23 -4.74 -0.13
N PRO A 382 0.07 -4.00 -1.24
CA PRO A 382 -0.96 -2.99 -1.32
C PRO A 382 -2.33 -3.66 -1.22
N ALA A 383 -3.30 -2.97 -0.62
CA ALA A 383 -4.68 -3.28 -0.93
C ALA A 383 -4.90 -2.98 -2.42
N VAL A 384 -5.30 -3.99 -3.21
CA VAL A 384 -5.59 -3.81 -4.64
C VAL A 384 -7.10 -3.71 -4.81
N TYR A 385 -7.58 -2.54 -5.20
CA TYR A 385 -8.96 -2.30 -5.60
C TYR A 385 -9.09 -2.52 -7.09
N ARG A 386 -10.12 -3.26 -7.53
CA ARG A 386 -10.33 -3.62 -8.93
C ARG A 386 -11.64 -3.05 -9.44
N TYR A 387 -11.63 -2.63 -10.70
CA TYR A 387 -12.78 -2.02 -11.37
C TYR A 387 -12.95 -2.57 -12.79
N ASN A 388 -14.15 -2.97 -13.15
CA ASN A 388 -14.53 -3.41 -14.49
C ASN A 388 -15.60 -2.46 -15.07
N VAL A 389 -15.19 -1.63 -16.04
CA VAL A 389 -16.07 -0.68 -16.71
C VAL A 389 -16.66 -1.35 -17.95
N HIS A 390 -17.81 -2.02 -17.79
CA HIS A 390 -18.61 -2.66 -18.85
C HIS A 390 -17.85 -3.66 -19.74
N ASP A 391 -16.83 -4.33 -19.22
CA ASP A 391 -15.87 -5.16 -19.99
C ASP A 391 -15.12 -4.37 -21.08
N ILE A 392 -15.29 -3.05 -21.12
CA ILE A 392 -14.60 -2.14 -22.03
C ILE A 392 -13.23 -1.79 -21.46
N LEU A 393 -13.08 -1.63 -20.14
CA LEU A 393 -11.82 -1.26 -19.48
C LEU A 393 -11.71 -1.90 -18.08
N HIS A 394 -10.54 -2.46 -17.79
CA HIS A 394 -10.21 -3.02 -16.47
C HIS A 394 -9.13 -2.20 -15.77
N LEU A 395 -9.38 -1.83 -14.51
CA LEU A 395 -8.51 -0.94 -13.75
C LEU A 395 -8.18 -1.54 -12.39
N GLU A 396 -6.89 -1.54 -12.02
CA GLU A 396 -6.43 -1.88 -10.69
C GLU A 396 -5.84 -0.63 -10.00
N SER A 397 -6.07 -0.46 -8.70
CA SER A 397 -5.61 0.70 -7.96
C SER A 397 -5.24 0.35 -6.53
N GLU A 398 -4.12 0.88 -6.05
CA GLU A 398 -3.75 0.82 -4.62
C GLU A 398 -4.60 1.74 -3.73
N ILE A 399 -5.28 2.70 -4.35
CA ILE A 399 -6.13 3.69 -3.68
C ILE A 399 -7.58 3.41 -4.07
N ALA A 400 -8.48 3.35 -3.10
CA ALA A 400 -9.91 3.22 -3.39
C ALA A 400 -10.40 4.45 -4.19
N LEU A 401 -11.14 4.21 -5.27
CA LEU A 401 -11.71 5.21 -6.16
C LEU A 401 -13.24 5.25 -6.00
N PRO A 402 -13.79 6.15 -5.17
CA PRO A 402 -15.24 6.27 -4.95
C PRO A 402 -16.02 6.54 -6.23
N GLU A 403 -15.43 7.25 -7.20
CA GLU A 403 -16.04 7.57 -8.49
C GLU A 403 -16.28 6.35 -9.38
N LEU A 404 -15.52 5.28 -9.16
CA LEU A 404 -15.64 4.01 -9.89
C LEU A 404 -16.28 2.92 -9.03
N ALA A 405 -16.80 3.24 -7.84
CA ALA A 405 -17.34 2.24 -6.90
C ALA A 405 -18.43 1.35 -7.51
N TRP A 406 -19.24 1.89 -8.44
CA TRP A 406 -20.24 1.11 -9.19
C TRP A 406 -19.64 -0.02 -10.03
N PHE A 407 -18.41 0.16 -10.48
CA PHE A 407 -17.67 -0.78 -11.32
C PHE A 407 -16.77 -1.72 -10.50
N ALA A 408 -16.87 -1.72 -9.18
CA ALA A 408 -16.01 -2.54 -8.33
C ALA A 408 -16.17 -4.04 -8.66
N ALA A 409 -15.05 -4.73 -8.83
CA ALA A 409 -14.98 -6.16 -9.12
C ALA A 409 -14.21 -6.91 -8.03
N GLU A 410 -14.68 -8.10 -7.65
CA GLU A 410 -14.00 -8.93 -6.66
C GLU A 410 -12.93 -9.82 -7.32
N GLU A 411 -13.21 -10.31 -8.52
CA GLU A 411 -12.33 -11.21 -9.26
C GLU A 411 -11.23 -10.46 -10.03
N PRO A 412 -10.02 -11.06 -10.17
CA PRO A 412 -8.96 -10.48 -10.99
C PRO A 412 -9.35 -10.48 -12.47
N PRO A 413 -9.17 -9.37 -13.19
CA PRO A 413 -9.53 -9.31 -14.60
C PRO A 413 -8.56 -10.15 -15.43
N PRO A 414 -9.00 -10.68 -16.60
CA PRO A 414 -8.13 -11.42 -17.51
C PRO A 414 -6.99 -10.54 -18.08
N ARG A 415 -7.20 -9.23 -18.12
CA ARG A 415 -6.21 -8.23 -18.53
C ARG A 415 -6.42 -6.96 -17.72
N VAL A 416 -5.34 -6.33 -17.26
CA VAL A 416 -5.36 -5.00 -16.66
C VAL A 416 -5.04 -3.97 -17.75
N ASP A 417 -5.86 -2.93 -17.86
CA ASP A 417 -5.65 -1.87 -18.86
C ASP A 417 -5.02 -0.63 -18.24
N ILE A 418 -5.37 -0.33 -16.98
CA ILE A 418 -4.82 0.80 -16.21
C ILE A 418 -4.49 0.29 -14.81
N GLN A 419 -3.28 0.58 -14.34
CA GLN A 419 -2.83 0.25 -12.99
C GLN A 419 -2.39 1.50 -12.24
N VAL A 420 -2.93 1.75 -11.04
CA VAL A 420 -2.62 2.92 -10.22
C VAL A 420 -1.84 2.50 -8.98
N ARG A 421 -0.63 3.03 -8.83
CA ARG A 421 0.30 2.69 -7.74
C ARG A 421 0.77 3.91 -6.97
N VAL A 422 1.11 3.73 -5.70
CA VAL A 422 1.63 4.82 -4.86
C VAL A 422 3.14 4.67 -4.68
N ASP A 423 3.90 5.66 -5.16
CA ASP A 423 5.34 5.75 -4.88
C ASP A 423 5.57 6.25 -3.44
N ARG A 424 5.68 5.28 -2.52
CA ARG A 424 5.88 5.56 -1.09
C ARG A 424 7.28 6.10 -0.76
N HIS A 425 8.20 6.20 -1.75
CA HIS A 425 9.53 6.80 -1.59
C HIS A 425 9.53 8.32 -1.80
N GLY A 426 8.55 8.89 -2.51
CA GLY A 426 8.43 10.34 -2.66
C GLY A 426 7.68 10.81 -3.89
N THR A 427 8.35 11.62 -4.71
CA THR A 427 7.83 12.00 -6.02
C THR A 427 8.18 10.88 -7.00
N PRO A 428 7.24 10.42 -7.84
CA PRO A 428 7.53 9.42 -8.88
C PRO A 428 8.77 9.79 -9.69
N SER A 429 9.73 8.85 -9.77
CA SER A 429 10.99 9.09 -10.50
C SER A 429 10.72 9.11 -12.02
N PRO A 430 11.29 10.08 -12.76
CA PRO A 430 11.08 10.17 -14.20
C PRO A 430 11.76 8.99 -14.90
N GLN A 431 10.97 8.17 -15.58
CA GLN A 431 11.44 7.10 -16.45
C GLN A 431 11.47 7.58 -17.92
N PRO A 432 12.36 7.04 -18.78
CA PRO A 432 12.36 7.35 -20.21
C PRO A 432 10.99 7.04 -20.85
N GLY A 433 10.39 8.02 -21.53
CA GLY A 433 9.07 7.87 -22.17
C GLY A 433 7.86 8.03 -21.24
N ALA A 434 8.07 8.26 -19.95
CA ALA A 434 6.98 8.53 -19.00
C ALA A 434 6.52 9.99 -19.05
N ILE A 435 5.20 10.20 -19.01
CA ILE A 435 4.60 11.52 -18.85
C ILE A 435 4.63 11.88 -17.36
N THR A 436 5.49 12.81 -16.98
CA THR A 436 5.68 13.18 -15.56
C THR A 436 5.25 14.61 -15.25
N TYR A 437 4.57 14.78 -14.11
CA TYR A 437 4.25 16.10 -13.55
C TYR A 437 4.53 16.11 -12.04
N SER A 438 5.26 17.11 -11.56
CA SER A 438 5.61 17.28 -10.15
C SER A 438 5.76 18.75 -9.76
N GLU A 439 5.34 19.10 -8.54
CA GLU A 439 5.48 20.45 -7.98
C GLU A 439 6.62 20.56 -6.94
N GLY A 440 7.51 19.56 -6.86
CA GLY A 440 8.78 19.66 -6.12
C GLY A 440 8.70 19.55 -4.59
N LEU A 441 7.51 19.31 -4.01
CA LEU A 441 7.32 19.15 -2.54
C LEU A 441 7.52 17.70 -2.05
N GLY A 442 8.12 16.85 -2.90
CA GLY A 442 8.43 15.46 -2.56
C GLY A 442 7.17 14.65 -2.20
N ARG A 443 7.29 13.82 -1.16
CA ARG A 443 6.18 12.98 -0.64
C ARG A 443 4.95 13.73 -0.14
N PHE A 444 5.06 15.04 0.09
CA PHE A 444 3.98 15.89 0.60
C PHE A 444 3.30 16.70 -0.51
N GLY A 445 3.86 16.67 -1.72
CA GLY A 445 3.38 17.41 -2.88
C GLY A 445 2.62 16.56 -3.88
N PHE A 446 2.01 17.23 -4.84
CA PHE A 446 1.49 16.60 -6.04
C PHE A 446 2.66 16.05 -6.89
N GLY A 447 2.57 14.77 -7.26
CA GLY A 447 3.50 14.13 -8.19
C GLY A 447 2.83 12.94 -8.88
N VAL A 448 3.01 12.83 -10.19
CA VAL A 448 2.51 11.73 -11.01
C VAL A 448 3.50 11.39 -12.12
N ALA A 449 3.64 10.10 -12.42
CA ALA A 449 4.27 9.58 -13.62
C ALA A 449 3.31 8.59 -14.29
N ILE A 450 3.07 8.76 -15.59
CA ILE A 450 2.23 7.87 -16.40
C ILE A 450 3.11 7.20 -17.44
N MET A 451 3.09 5.87 -17.46
CA MET A 451 3.90 5.05 -18.34
C MET A 451 2.96 4.29 -19.27
N PRO A 452 2.77 4.76 -20.52
CA PRO A 452 1.96 4.04 -21.50
C PRO A 452 2.74 2.82 -22.02
N GLY A 453 2.14 1.63 -21.95
CA GLY A 453 2.69 0.38 -22.47
C GLY A 453 1.57 -0.60 -22.85
N ASP A 454 1.80 -1.91 -22.64
CA ASP A 454 0.77 -2.95 -22.81
C ASP A 454 -0.44 -2.76 -21.89
N TYR A 455 -0.18 -2.16 -20.73
CA TYR A 455 -1.13 -1.52 -19.83
C TYR A 455 -0.58 -0.14 -19.44
N THR A 456 -1.45 0.77 -19.00
CA THR A 456 -1.03 2.10 -18.57
C THR A 456 -0.78 2.11 -17.07
N GLU A 457 0.48 2.23 -16.66
CA GLU A 457 0.85 2.35 -15.26
C GLU A 457 0.87 3.83 -14.83
N VAL A 458 0.13 4.15 -13.76
CA VAL A 458 -0.03 5.48 -13.19
C VAL A 458 0.55 5.46 -11.79
N VAL A 459 1.74 6.02 -11.62
CA VAL A 459 2.44 6.09 -10.34
C VAL A 459 2.24 7.46 -9.72
N VAL A 460 1.74 7.53 -8.49
CA VAL A 460 1.40 8.79 -7.81
C VAL A 460 2.14 8.98 -6.49
N SER A 461 2.33 10.23 -6.09
CA SER A 461 2.95 10.55 -4.80
C SER A 461 2.03 10.16 -3.62
N PRO A 462 2.58 9.96 -2.40
CA PRO A 462 1.80 9.56 -1.22
C PRO A 462 0.77 10.59 -0.77
N ALA A 463 0.90 11.85 -1.19
CA ALA A 463 -0.07 12.89 -0.87
C ALA A 463 -1.45 12.60 -1.49
N LEU A 464 -1.49 11.95 -2.66
CA LEU A 464 -2.71 11.61 -3.40
C LEU A 464 -3.50 10.46 -2.78
N GLU A 465 -2.86 9.60 -1.98
CA GLU A 465 -3.53 8.54 -1.20
C GLU A 465 -4.62 9.09 -0.26
N LYS A 466 -4.43 10.32 0.22
CA LYS A 466 -5.37 10.99 1.15
C LYS A 466 -6.42 11.84 0.45
N SER A 467 -6.41 11.88 -0.88
CA SER A 467 -7.36 12.66 -1.68
C SER A 467 -7.72 11.90 -2.96
N PRO A 468 -8.47 10.79 -2.85
CA PRO A 468 -8.87 9.97 -4.01
C PRO A 468 -9.70 10.77 -5.03
N TYR A 469 -10.43 11.79 -4.60
CA TYR A 469 -11.15 12.70 -5.50
C TYR A 469 -10.19 13.53 -6.38
N ALA A 470 -9.13 14.08 -5.79
CA ALA A 470 -8.12 14.84 -6.53
C ALA A 470 -7.40 13.93 -7.54
N LEU A 471 -7.07 12.71 -7.11
CA LEU A 471 -6.48 11.66 -7.94
C LEU A 471 -7.37 11.35 -9.13
N TYR A 472 -8.64 11.02 -8.90
CA TYR A 472 -9.56 10.69 -9.97
C TYR A 472 -9.72 11.88 -10.93
N LYS A 473 -10.10 13.05 -10.42
CA LYS A 473 -10.47 14.19 -11.26
C LYS A 473 -9.29 14.79 -12.01
N SER A 474 -8.09 14.80 -11.43
CA SER A 474 -6.94 15.50 -12.03
C SER A 474 -6.03 14.57 -12.82
N ILE A 475 -6.09 13.24 -12.60
CA ILE A 475 -5.19 12.25 -13.20
C ILE A 475 -5.96 11.13 -13.90
N LEU A 476 -6.87 10.44 -13.22
CA LEU A 476 -7.49 9.24 -13.82
C LEU A 476 -8.56 9.58 -14.85
N GLU A 477 -9.32 10.64 -14.68
CA GLU A 477 -10.32 11.08 -15.66
C GLU A 477 -9.71 11.33 -17.06
N PRO A 478 -8.61 12.11 -17.22
CA PRO A 478 -8.00 12.26 -18.54
C PRO A 478 -7.39 10.95 -19.07
N VAL A 479 -6.86 10.08 -18.20
CA VAL A 479 -6.37 8.73 -18.60
C VAL A 479 -7.52 7.84 -19.07
N LEU A 480 -8.67 7.87 -18.41
CA LEU A 480 -9.86 7.12 -18.80
C LEU A 480 -10.42 7.61 -20.15
N ARG A 481 -10.49 8.92 -20.36
CA ARG A 481 -10.90 9.51 -21.65
C ARG A 481 -10.01 9.02 -22.78
N TRP A 482 -8.69 9.09 -22.57
CA TRP A 482 -7.70 8.59 -23.50
C TRP A 482 -7.86 7.09 -23.78
N ALA A 483 -8.03 6.27 -22.74
CA ALA A 483 -8.15 4.82 -22.88
C ALA A 483 -9.45 4.40 -23.59
N LEU A 484 -10.58 5.07 -23.31
CA LEU A 484 -11.86 4.85 -23.98
C LEU A 484 -11.80 5.22 -25.46
N ALA A 485 -11.22 6.38 -25.80
CA ALA A 485 -11.12 6.85 -27.17
C ALA A 485 -10.28 5.91 -28.05
N ARG A 486 -9.26 5.25 -27.50
CA ARG A 486 -8.50 4.20 -28.19
C ARG A 486 -9.32 2.95 -28.52
N ARG A 487 -10.46 2.75 -27.85
CA ARG A 487 -11.38 1.62 -28.02
C ARG A 487 -12.65 1.98 -28.80
N GLY A 488 -12.74 3.20 -29.34
CA GLY A 488 -13.93 3.68 -30.08
C GLY A 488 -15.06 4.19 -29.20
N TYR A 489 -14.77 4.58 -27.95
CA TYR A 489 -15.73 5.15 -27.02
C TYR A 489 -15.32 6.57 -26.61
N ALA A 490 -16.29 7.45 -26.40
CA ALA A 490 -16.07 8.79 -25.86
C ALA A 490 -16.70 8.92 -24.47
N LEU A 491 -16.07 9.70 -23.59
CA LEU A 491 -16.66 10.08 -22.31
C LEU A 491 -17.26 11.48 -22.46
N ALA A 492 -18.48 11.55 -22.97
CA ALA A 492 -19.16 12.78 -23.32
C ALA A 492 -19.65 13.53 -22.06
N TYR A 493 -19.46 14.85 -22.02
CA TYR A 493 -19.99 15.69 -20.95
C TYR A 493 -21.51 15.85 -21.05
N GLY A 494 -22.24 15.47 -20.00
CA GLY A 494 -23.70 15.54 -19.96
C GLY A 494 -24.32 14.46 -19.10
N GLY A 495 -25.53 14.75 -18.63
CA GLY A 495 -26.34 13.83 -17.84
C GLY A 495 -27.27 13.03 -18.76
N CYS A 496 -27.49 11.77 -18.46
CA CYS A 496 -28.28 10.89 -19.31
C CYS A 496 -29.26 10.05 -18.50
N PHE A 497 -30.47 9.90 -19.05
CA PHE A 497 -31.48 8.96 -18.59
C PHE A 497 -32.17 8.32 -19.80
N ALA A 498 -32.88 7.22 -19.58
CA ALA A 498 -33.57 6.50 -20.63
C ALA A 498 -35.00 6.10 -20.25
N TRP A 499 -35.88 6.11 -21.24
CA TRP A 499 -37.22 5.53 -21.18
C TRP A 499 -37.22 4.28 -22.06
N GLY A 500 -37.22 3.10 -21.44
CA GLY A 500 -37.00 1.85 -22.17
C GLY A 500 -35.60 1.82 -22.80
N GLU A 501 -35.53 1.75 -24.13
CA GLU A 501 -34.28 1.77 -24.90
C GLU A 501 -33.91 3.16 -25.44
N ALA A 502 -34.80 4.16 -25.32
CA ALA A 502 -34.58 5.50 -25.83
C ALA A 502 -33.91 6.39 -24.77
N ALA A 503 -32.68 6.83 -25.04
CA ALA A 503 -31.90 7.69 -24.17
C ALA A 503 -31.95 9.16 -24.61
N THR A 504 -31.97 10.03 -23.60
CA THR A 504 -31.89 11.48 -23.74
C THR A 504 -30.63 11.98 -23.08
N LEU A 505 -29.80 12.72 -23.81
CA LEU A 505 -28.60 13.37 -23.29
C LEU A 505 -28.90 14.85 -23.00
N LEU A 506 -28.63 15.29 -21.77
CA LEU A 506 -28.78 16.66 -21.31
C LEU A 506 -27.42 17.34 -21.17
N VAL A 507 -27.25 18.44 -21.90
CA VAL A 507 -26.01 19.22 -21.88
C VAL A 507 -26.35 20.67 -21.55
N PRO A 508 -25.83 21.22 -20.44
CA PRO A 508 -26.17 22.58 -20.05
C PRO A 508 -25.19 23.63 -20.58
N ALA A 509 -25.72 24.77 -21.01
CA ALA A 509 -24.96 25.95 -21.42
C ALA A 509 -24.15 26.53 -20.25
N GLU A 510 -24.72 26.54 -19.03
CA GLU A 510 -24.04 26.93 -17.78
C GLU A 510 -23.93 25.75 -16.80
N ASP A 511 -23.03 25.80 -15.80
CA ASP A 511 -22.84 24.74 -14.79
C ASP A 511 -23.99 24.70 -13.75
N LYS A 512 -25.26 24.69 -14.20
CA LYS A 512 -26.46 24.68 -13.34
C LYS A 512 -27.59 23.84 -13.95
N GLY A 513 -28.48 23.32 -13.11
CA GLY A 513 -29.76 22.70 -13.52
C GLY A 513 -29.69 21.26 -14.06
N LYS A 514 -28.54 20.77 -14.52
CA LYS A 514 -28.40 19.41 -15.09
C LYS A 514 -28.78 18.29 -14.12
N THR A 515 -28.16 18.26 -12.95
CA THR A 515 -28.38 17.21 -11.95
C THR A 515 -29.82 17.16 -11.47
N GLU A 516 -30.42 18.33 -11.25
CA GLU A 516 -31.82 18.44 -10.85
C GLU A 516 -32.74 17.89 -11.94
N ALA A 517 -32.54 18.29 -13.20
CA ALA A 517 -33.33 17.78 -14.34
C ALA A 517 -33.24 16.26 -14.50
N VAL A 518 -32.04 15.67 -14.36
CA VAL A 518 -31.85 14.21 -14.42
C VAL A 518 -32.59 13.52 -13.26
N LEU A 519 -32.47 14.03 -12.04
CA LEU A 519 -33.15 13.45 -10.88
C LEU A 519 -34.68 13.56 -11.00
N THR A 520 -35.20 14.69 -11.48
CA THR A 520 -36.65 14.87 -11.73
C THR A 520 -37.16 13.86 -12.78
N ALA A 521 -36.41 13.63 -13.85
CA ALA A 521 -36.78 12.64 -14.87
C ALA A 521 -36.82 11.21 -14.29
N VAL A 522 -35.84 10.86 -13.46
CA VAL A 522 -35.77 9.55 -12.78
C VAL A 522 -36.92 9.36 -11.79
N GLN A 523 -37.23 10.37 -10.98
CA GLN A 523 -38.40 10.35 -10.09
C GLN A 523 -39.72 10.17 -10.85
N SER A 524 -39.77 10.65 -12.11
CA SER A 524 -40.94 10.52 -12.98
C SER A 524 -41.07 9.15 -13.65
N GLY A 525 -40.11 8.24 -13.44
CA GLY A 525 -40.10 6.87 -13.96
C GLY A 525 -39.02 6.54 -14.98
N ALA A 526 -38.10 7.47 -15.29
CA ALA A 526 -36.98 7.20 -16.20
C ALA A 526 -35.90 6.32 -15.52
N ARG A 527 -35.15 5.55 -16.33
CA ARG A 527 -33.96 4.81 -15.87
C ARG A 527 -32.73 5.71 -15.90
N PHE A 528 -31.95 5.70 -14.83
CA PHE A 528 -30.74 6.50 -14.72
C PHE A 528 -29.57 5.86 -15.49
N LEU A 529 -28.80 6.68 -16.22
CA LEU A 529 -27.55 6.29 -16.88
C LEU A 529 -26.36 7.05 -16.30
N SER A 530 -26.44 8.37 -16.19
CA SER A 530 -25.32 9.23 -15.75
C SER A 530 -25.79 10.63 -15.35
N ASP A 531 -24.97 11.34 -14.57
CA ASP A 531 -25.20 12.75 -14.20
C ASP A 531 -24.14 13.66 -14.84
N ASP A 532 -22.86 13.32 -14.66
CA ASP A 532 -21.77 14.19 -15.11
C ASP A 532 -21.23 13.89 -16.50
N PHE A 533 -20.87 12.64 -16.72
CA PHE A 533 -20.30 12.16 -17.97
C PHE A 533 -20.97 10.86 -18.37
N THR A 534 -21.11 10.65 -19.67
CA THR A 534 -21.75 9.48 -20.26
C THR A 534 -20.79 8.79 -21.20
N ILE A 535 -20.67 7.46 -21.12
CA ILE A 535 -19.90 6.71 -22.11
C ILE A 535 -20.75 6.58 -23.37
N LEU A 536 -20.22 7.01 -24.51
CA LEU A 536 -20.87 7.08 -25.81
C LEU A 536 -20.05 6.31 -26.85
N ARG A 537 -20.71 5.60 -27.76
CA ARG A 537 -20.08 4.95 -28.92
C ARG A 537 -20.55 5.62 -30.21
N GLU A 538 -19.76 5.50 -31.27
CA GLU A 538 -20.01 6.12 -32.60
C GLU A 538 -21.40 5.80 -33.18
N ASP A 539 -21.99 4.65 -32.84
CA ASP A 539 -23.32 4.23 -33.31
C ASP A 539 -24.49 4.84 -32.52
N GLY A 540 -24.20 5.76 -31.60
CA GLY A 540 -25.18 6.41 -30.74
C GLY A 540 -25.61 5.56 -29.54
N ARG A 541 -24.94 4.43 -29.24
CA ARG A 541 -25.21 3.69 -28.01
C ARG A 541 -24.54 4.38 -26.81
N VAL A 542 -25.31 4.57 -25.74
CA VAL A 542 -24.85 5.12 -24.45
C VAL A 542 -24.79 4.03 -23.39
N PHE A 543 -23.81 4.11 -22.51
CA PHE A 543 -23.58 3.17 -21.41
C PHE A 543 -23.65 3.89 -20.06
N CYS A 544 -24.12 3.16 -19.05
CA CYS A 544 -24.27 3.67 -17.69
C CYS A 544 -22.92 4.15 -17.13
N PHE A 545 -22.84 5.35 -16.58
CA PHE A 545 -21.67 5.82 -15.86
C PHE A 545 -22.09 6.60 -14.60
N PRO A 546 -22.55 5.88 -13.56
CA PRO A 546 -23.18 6.50 -12.41
C PRO A 546 -22.12 7.03 -11.42
N LYS A 547 -21.65 8.26 -11.64
CA LYS A 547 -20.80 8.98 -10.67
C LYS A 547 -21.63 9.39 -9.44
N PRO A 548 -21.06 9.37 -8.23
CA PRO A 548 -21.72 9.92 -7.05
C PRO A 548 -21.92 11.43 -7.20
N VAL A 549 -23.11 11.89 -6.85
CA VAL A 549 -23.63 13.24 -7.09
C VAL A 549 -23.37 14.13 -5.87
N THR A 550 -23.14 15.43 -6.10
CA THR A 550 -23.05 16.43 -5.04
C THR A 550 -24.28 17.34 -5.10
N LEU A 551 -25.11 17.36 -4.06
CA LEU A 551 -26.29 18.23 -4.02
C LEU A 551 -25.90 19.70 -3.81
N ALA A 552 -26.57 20.60 -4.53
CA ALA A 552 -26.43 22.05 -4.38
C ALA A 552 -27.12 22.56 -3.09
N GLY A 553 -26.57 23.64 -2.52
CA GLY A 553 -26.69 24.02 -1.11
C GLY A 553 -28.08 24.33 -0.50
N ASP A 554 -29.17 24.36 -1.26
CA ASP A 554 -30.51 24.60 -0.70
C ASP A 554 -31.17 23.34 -0.11
N THR A 555 -30.64 22.15 -0.43
CA THR A 555 -31.07 20.85 0.14
C THR A 555 -30.11 20.32 1.21
N ALA A 556 -29.05 21.06 1.55
CA ALA A 556 -28.03 20.65 2.52
C ALA A 556 -28.42 20.96 3.97
N VAL A 557 -28.07 20.06 4.89
CA VAL A 557 -28.30 20.17 6.35
C VAL A 557 -27.68 21.48 6.91
N PRO A 558 -28.33 22.20 7.85
CA PRO A 558 -27.92 23.55 8.28
C PRO A 558 -26.46 23.68 8.76
N ALA A 559 -25.89 22.63 9.35
CA ALA A 559 -24.54 22.60 9.91
C ALA A 559 -23.39 22.69 8.88
N THR A 560 -23.67 22.59 7.58
CA THR A 560 -22.66 22.60 6.50
C THR A 560 -22.70 23.84 5.59
N LYS A 561 -23.65 24.76 5.76
CA LYS A 561 -23.89 25.91 4.85
C LYS A 561 -22.69 26.85 4.67
N SER A 562 -21.89 27.09 5.71
CA SER A 562 -20.70 27.97 5.62
C SER A 562 -19.53 27.32 4.85
N ARG A 563 -19.33 26.00 5.02
CA ARG A 563 -18.36 25.21 4.25
C ARG A 563 -18.74 25.13 2.77
N PHE A 564 -20.04 24.98 2.46
CA PHE A 564 -20.55 24.98 1.08
C PHE A 564 -20.34 26.31 0.35
N ARG A 565 -20.47 27.47 1.02
CA ARG A 565 -20.26 28.79 0.37
C ARG A 565 -18.80 28.99 -0.09
N LEU A 566 -17.83 28.64 0.75
CA LEU A 566 -16.41 28.73 0.41
C LEU A 566 -16.03 27.72 -0.69
N GLN A 567 -16.66 26.54 -0.67
CA GLN A 567 -16.49 25.48 -1.64
C GLN A 567 -17.01 25.90 -3.03
N ASN A 568 -18.26 26.39 -3.12
CA ASN A 568 -18.85 26.82 -4.38
C ASN A 568 -18.05 27.91 -5.08
N LEU A 569 -17.43 28.83 -4.33
CA LEU A 569 -16.61 29.91 -4.90
C LEU A 569 -15.40 29.36 -5.69
N ILE A 570 -14.79 28.27 -5.22
CA ILE A 570 -13.59 27.66 -5.79
C ILE A 570 -13.93 26.72 -6.96
N TYR A 571 -15.10 26.07 -6.92
CA TYR A 571 -15.55 25.12 -7.95
C TYR A 571 -16.26 25.77 -9.15
N THR A 572 -16.59 27.06 -9.07
CA THR A 572 -17.08 27.84 -10.21
C THR A 572 -16.08 27.83 -11.38
N SER A 573 -16.58 27.98 -12.60
CA SER A 573 -15.75 28.19 -13.80
C SER A 573 -14.73 29.34 -13.60
N ALA A 574 -15.12 30.40 -12.89
CA ALA A 574 -14.25 31.53 -12.53
C ALA A 574 -13.12 31.14 -11.55
N GLY A 575 -13.42 30.35 -10.50
CA GLY A 575 -12.43 29.84 -9.55
C GLY A 575 -11.39 28.92 -10.22
N ARG A 576 -11.82 28.07 -11.15
CA ARG A 576 -10.93 27.22 -11.95
C ARG A 576 -10.02 28.04 -12.86
N GLN A 577 -10.55 29.05 -13.56
CA GLN A 577 -9.75 29.95 -14.39
C GLN A 577 -8.72 30.75 -13.58
N ALA A 578 -9.08 31.19 -12.37
CA ALA A 578 -8.14 31.84 -11.46
C ALA A 578 -7.00 30.89 -11.02
N GLY A 579 -7.33 29.64 -10.70
CA GLY A 579 -6.35 28.61 -10.37
C GLY A 579 -5.38 28.31 -11.53
N LEU A 580 -5.88 28.24 -12.76
CA LEU A 580 -5.06 28.06 -13.96
C LEU A 580 -4.08 29.23 -14.15
N LYS A 581 -4.54 30.47 -14.06
CA LYS A 581 -3.68 31.68 -14.13
C LYS A 581 -2.60 31.73 -13.02
N LEU A 582 -2.91 31.19 -11.84
CA LEU A 582 -1.94 31.09 -10.74
C LEU A 582 -0.88 30.00 -11.00
N SER A 583 -1.25 28.90 -11.66
CA SER A 583 -0.32 27.82 -12.00
C SER A 583 0.74 28.25 -13.02
N GLU A 584 0.38 29.15 -13.95
CA GLU A 584 1.31 29.78 -14.90
C GLU A 584 2.42 30.59 -14.20
N ARG A 585 2.21 31.00 -12.93
CA ARG A 585 3.17 31.75 -12.11
C ARG A 585 4.05 30.86 -11.21
N ARG A 586 4.15 29.56 -11.48
CA ARG A 586 4.95 28.56 -10.72
C ARG A 586 4.52 28.34 -9.26
N TRP A 587 3.27 28.66 -8.91
CA TRP A 587 2.71 28.30 -7.60
C TRP A 587 2.32 26.81 -7.57
N PRO A 588 2.46 26.09 -6.45
CA PRO A 588 2.14 24.65 -6.33
C PRO A 588 0.62 24.43 -6.20
N VAL A 589 -0.12 24.82 -7.25
CA VAL A 589 -1.58 24.87 -7.26
C VAL A 589 -2.21 23.48 -7.12
N ALA A 590 -1.60 22.44 -7.70
CA ALA A 590 -2.11 21.07 -7.60
C ALA A 590 -1.96 20.52 -6.17
N THR A 591 -0.86 20.87 -5.48
CA THR A 591 -0.63 20.53 -4.07
C THR A 591 -1.59 21.27 -3.15
N PHE A 592 -1.83 22.57 -3.42
CA PHE A 592 -2.85 23.33 -2.71
C PHE A 592 -4.25 22.72 -2.90
N ASN A 593 -4.59 22.32 -4.13
CA ASN A 593 -5.86 21.71 -4.45
C ASN A 593 -6.06 20.38 -3.69
N ILE A 594 -5.07 19.47 -3.68
CA ILE A 594 -5.14 18.24 -2.87
C ILE A 594 -5.36 18.57 -1.39
N THR A 595 -4.61 19.53 -0.86
CA THR A 595 -4.67 19.90 0.56
C THR A 595 -6.04 20.47 0.92
N LEU A 596 -6.60 21.31 0.05
CA LEU A 596 -7.91 21.89 0.22
C LEU A 596 -9.02 20.83 0.15
N GLN A 597 -8.98 19.94 -0.84
CA GLN A 597 -9.95 18.86 -1.00
C GLN A 597 -9.92 17.85 0.16
N ARG A 598 -8.76 17.71 0.83
CA ARG A 598 -8.65 16.93 2.06
C ARG A 598 -9.35 17.61 3.25
N LEU A 599 -9.33 18.94 3.32
CA LEU A 599 -9.97 19.71 4.39
C LEU A 599 -11.48 19.90 4.16
N LEU A 600 -11.89 19.94 2.89
CA LEU A 600 -13.25 20.21 2.44
C LEU A 600 -13.69 19.17 1.40
N ALA A 601 -13.72 17.90 1.78
CA ALA A 601 -14.20 16.83 0.91
C ALA A 601 -15.67 17.08 0.53
N PRO A 602 -16.05 16.97 -0.76
CA PRO A 602 -17.44 17.15 -1.18
C PRO A 602 -18.31 16.02 -0.60
N PRO A 603 -19.49 16.32 -0.02
CA PRO A 603 -20.43 15.31 0.44
C PRO A 603 -21.07 14.64 -0.77
N LYS A 604 -20.41 13.62 -1.30
CA LYS A 604 -20.90 12.83 -2.41
C LYS A 604 -21.89 11.78 -1.91
N GLN A 605 -23.04 11.69 -2.58
CA GLN A 605 -24.06 10.66 -2.34
C GLN A 605 -24.33 9.90 -3.63
N SER A 606 -24.56 8.60 -3.52
CA SER A 606 -25.01 7.81 -4.66
C SER A 606 -26.48 8.15 -4.99
N VAL A 607 -26.88 8.03 -6.25
CA VAL A 607 -28.26 8.29 -6.67
C VAL A 607 -29.25 7.35 -5.95
N ALA A 608 -28.86 6.11 -5.66
CA ALA A 608 -29.65 5.16 -4.89
C ALA A 608 -29.92 5.61 -3.44
N GLN A 609 -29.07 6.47 -2.87
CA GLN A 609 -29.32 7.09 -1.56
C GLN A 609 -30.29 8.28 -1.64
N LEU A 610 -30.43 8.90 -2.82
CA LEU A 610 -31.28 10.07 -3.04
C LEU A 610 -32.71 9.69 -3.44
N ILE A 611 -32.88 8.65 -4.24
CA ILE A 611 -34.16 8.19 -4.76
C ILE A 611 -34.32 6.70 -4.45
N SER A 612 -35.27 6.37 -3.57
CA SER A 612 -35.58 4.99 -3.24
C SER A 612 -36.22 4.28 -4.45
N GLY A 613 -35.64 3.15 -4.87
CA GLY A 613 -36.16 2.35 -5.99
C GLY A 613 -35.75 2.85 -7.38
N VAL A 614 -34.67 3.66 -7.49
CA VAL A 614 -34.10 4.05 -8.77
C VAL A 614 -33.78 2.82 -9.64
N GLN A 615 -34.21 2.87 -10.91
CA GLN A 615 -33.84 1.87 -11.91
C GLN A 615 -32.65 2.37 -12.72
N TYR A 616 -31.65 1.52 -12.91
CA TYR A 616 -30.50 1.79 -13.77
C TYR A 616 -30.68 1.09 -15.12
N ALA A 617 -30.29 1.76 -16.21
CA ALA A 617 -30.13 1.10 -17.51
C ALA A 617 -28.65 0.81 -17.73
N ALA A 618 -28.29 -0.41 -18.13
CA ALA A 618 -26.89 -0.76 -18.44
C ALA A 618 -26.41 -0.04 -19.71
N SER A 619 -27.24 -0.02 -20.74
CA SER A 619 -27.05 0.76 -21.97
C SER A 619 -28.41 1.14 -22.59
N ALA A 620 -28.40 2.12 -23.48
CA ALA A 620 -29.57 2.56 -24.25
C ALA A 620 -29.12 3.22 -25.57
N ARG A 621 -30.04 3.49 -26.49
CA ARG A 621 -29.77 4.18 -27.75
C ARG A 621 -30.10 5.66 -27.64
N LEU A 622 -29.15 6.51 -27.98
CA LEU A 622 -29.34 7.96 -27.98
C LEU A 622 -30.34 8.33 -29.06
N THR A 623 -31.45 8.94 -28.64
CA THR A 623 -32.55 9.37 -29.53
C THR A 623 -32.80 10.86 -29.50
N ARG A 624 -32.29 11.58 -28.48
CA ARG A 624 -32.51 13.02 -28.33
C ARG A 624 -31.37 13.67 -27.54
N LEU A 625 -31.03 14.90 -27.92
CA LEU A 625 -30.19 15.81 -27.14
C LEU A 625 -31.01 17.02 -26.69
N ILE A 626 -30.90 17.38 -25.42
CA ILE A 626 -31.52 18.58 -24.86
C ILE A 626 -30.41 19.54 -24.45
N TRP A 627 -30.35 20.68 -25.12
CA TRP A 627 -29.45 21.78 -24.78
C TRP A 627 -30.13 22.70 -23.76
N LEU A 628 -29.58 22.78 -22.55
CA LEU A 628 -30.16 23.61 -21.50
C LEU A 628 -29.62 25.04 -21.56
N ASP A 629 -30.45 25.98 -21.99
CA ASP A 629 -30.08 27.39 -22.15
C ASP A 629 -31.23 28.29 -21.72
N GLU A 630 -30.98 29.22 -20.80
CA GLU A 630 -31.98 30.18 -20.34
C GLU A 630 -32.31 31.25 -21.40
N SER A 631 -31.44 31.44 -22.40
CA SER A 631 -31.56 32.49 -23.42
C SER A 631 -32.37 32.08 -24.66
N LEU A 632 -32.64 30.79 -24.84
CA LEU A 632 -33.32 30.24 -26.01
C LEU A 632 -34.78 29.89 -25.69
N GLU A 633 -35.65 29.97 -26.70
CA GLU A 633 -37.04 29.53 -26.57
C GLU A 633 -37.11 28.00 -26.35
N ASN A 634 -38.05 27.58 -25.50
CA ASN A 634 -38.28 26.16 -25.21
C ASN A 634 -38.75 25.42 -26.46
N GLY A 635 -38.11 24.30 -26.76
CA GLY A 635 -38.46 23.44 -27.90
C GLY A 635 -37.92 23.93 -29.25
N ALA A 636 -37.11 24.99 -29.30
CA ALA A 636 -36.52 25.44 -30.55
C ALA A 636 -35.52 24.38 -31.07
N PRO A 637 -35.64 23.94 -32.34
CA PRO A 637 -34.70 22.98 -32.91
C PRO A 637 -33.33 23.64 -33.08
N LEU A 638 -32.28 22.92 -32.68
CA LEU A 638 -30.90 23.30 -32.92
C LEU A 638 -30.35 22.45 -34.06
N ASP A 639 -29.69 23.12 -34.99
CA ASP A 639 -28.91 22.46 -36.04
C ASP A 639 -27.86 21.52 -35.44
N SER A 640 -27.60 20.40 -36.13
CA SER A 640 -26.73 19.33 -35.62
C SER A 640 -25.28 19.77 -35.50
N ASP A 641 -24.77 20.56 -36.45
CA ASP A 641 -23.39 21.07 -36.40
C ASP A 641 -23.21 22.06 -35.24
N THR A 642 -24.22 22.91 -35.02
CA THR A 642 -24.25 23.84 -33.88
C THR A 642 -24.30 23.10 -32.54
N ALA A 643 -25.13 22.05 -32.44
CA ALA A 643 -25.22 21.22 -31.24
C ALA A 643 -23.91 20.51 -30.93
N ILE A 644 -23.25 19.93 -31.93
CA ILE A 644 -21.94 19.26 -31.78
C ILE A 644 -20.88 20.26 -31.31
N ALA A 645 -20.80 21.44 -31.94
CA ALA A 645 -19.85 22.48 -31.55
C ALA A 645 -20.05 22.93 -30.09
N ASN A 646 -21.30 23.11 -29.67
CA ASN A 646 -21.67 23.46 -28.32
C ASN A 646 -21.25 22.39 -27.29
N VAL A 647 -21.55 21.11 -27.57
CA VAL A 647 -21.14 20.00 -26.69
C VAL A 647 -19.61 19.93 -26.56
N GLN A 648 -18.89 20.04 -27.68
CA GLN A 648 -17.43 20.01 -27.69
C GLN A 648 -16.83 21.18 -26.92
N GLN A 649 -17.38 22.39 -27.06
CA GLN A 649 -16.95 23.56 -26.30
C GLN A 649 -17.17 23.38 -24.80
N ARG A 650 -18.32 22.83 -24.38
CA ARG A 650 -18.61 22.57 -22.97
C ARG A 650 -17.70 21.48 -22.39
N GLN A 651 -17.42 20.44 -23.15
CA GLN A 651 -16.47 19.40 -22.76
C GLN A 651 -15.05 19.96 -22.57
N ALA A 652 -14.60 20.88 -23.43
CA ALA A 652 -13.32 21.57 -23.26
C ALA A 652 -13.32 22.53 -22.05
N ALA A 653 -14.44 23.18 -21.75
CA ALA A 653 -14.58 24.06 -20.58
C ALA A 653 -14.66 23.28 -19.26
N ALA A 654 -15.05 22.01 -19.29
CA ALA A 654 -15.18 21.14 -18.12
C ALA A 654 -13.83 20.67 -17.53
N ASN A 655 -12.69 21.09 -18.11
CA ASN A 655 -11.35 20.68 -17.69
C ASN A 655 -11.09 20.86 -16.18
N GLY A 656 -10.38 19.89 -15.60
CA GLY A 656 -10.03 19.85 -14.18
C GLY A 656 -8.92 20.82 -13.75
N PHE A 657 -8.56 20.78 -12.47
CA PHE A 657 -7.40 21.50 -11.94
C PHE A 657 -6.08 20.91 -12.48
N PRO A 658 -4.95 21.66 -12.47
CA PRO A 658 -3.65 21.14 -12.88
C PRO A 658 -3.32 19.79 -12.20
N PRO A 659 -2.73 18.82 -12.92
CA PRO A 659 -2.18 18.88 -14.28
C PRO A 659 -3.13 18.44 -15.40
N TYR A 660 -4.45 18.48 -15.22
CA TYR A 660 -5.43 17.91 -16.17
C TYR A 660 -5.17 18.25 -17.65
N ALA A 661 -5.06 19.54 -17.97
CA ALA A 661 -4.84 20.01 -19.35
C ALA A 661 -3.47 19.58 -19.92
N PHE A 662 -2.44 19.52 -19.07
CA PHE A 662 -1.12 19.01 -19.44
C PHE A 662 -1.20 17.53 -19.79
N LEU A 663 -1.84 16.70 -18.94
CA LEU A 663 -1.96 15.27 -19.19
C LEU A 663 -2.76 14.98 -20.47
N LEU A 664 -3.86 15.69 -20.72
CA LEU A 664 -4.61 15.53 -21.98
C LEU A 664 -3.76 15.85 -23.22
N LYS A 665 -2.88 16.85 -23.13
CA LYS A 665 -1.99 17.22 -24.23
C LYS A 665 -0.91 16.16 -24.46
N GLU A 666 -0.27 15.69 -23.40
CA GLU A 666 0.86 14.75 -23.46
C GLU A 666 0.44 13.32 -23.77
N LEU A 667 -0.77 12.90 -23.36
CA LEU A 667 -1.31 11.57 -23.66
C LEU A 667 -1.61 11.37 -25.17
N GLY A 668 -1.61 12.45 -25.97
CA GLY A 668 -1.62 12.42 -27.43
C GLY A 668 -2.71 13.31 -28.05
N GLN A 669 -2.31 14.27 -28.89
CA GLN A 669 -3.21 15.24 -29.53
C GLN A 669 -4.25 14.60 -30.47
N ASP A 670 -3.92 13.50 -31.14
CA ASP A 670 -4.83 12.79 -32.05
C ASP A 670 -6.03 12.15 -31.34
N ILE A 671 -5.91 11.88 -30.04
CA ILE A 671 -6.91 11.12 -29.29
C ILE A 671 -8.06 12.02 -28.85
N LEU A 672 -7.79 13.31 -28.60
CA LEU A 672 -8.84 14.29 -28.37
C LEU A 672 -9.68 14.49 -29.63
N ALA A 673 -9.04 14.51 -30.80
CA ALA A 673 -9.73 14.58 -32.10
C ALA A 673 -10.58 13.33 -32.35
N ARG A 674 -10.09 12.13 -31.98
CA ARG A 674 -10.88 10.88 -32.04
C ARG A 674 -12.09 10.93 -31.11
N GLU A 675 -11.92 11.35 -29.86
CA GLU A 675 -13.04 11.51 -28.91
C GLU A 675 -14.09 12.47 -29.47
N GLN A 676 -13.67 13.59 -30.04
CA GLN A 676 -14.55 14.57 -30.69
C GLN A 676 -15.26 14.00 -31.92
N ALA A 677 -14.57 13.21 -32.73
CA ALA A 677 -15.15 12.53 -33.89
C ALA A 677 -16.21 11.50 -33.49
N ILE A 678 -15.96 10.73 -32.42
CA ILE A 678 -16.93 9.77 -31.87
C ILE A 678 -18.20 10.49 -31.41
N ILE A 679 -18.05 11.62 -30.69
CA ILE A 679 -19.18 12.44 -30.24
C ILE A 679 -19.94 13.00 -31.43
N ALA A 680 -19.24 13.54 -32.44
CA ALA A 680 -19.86 14.09 -33.63
C ALA A 680 -20.67 13.02 -34.39
N ALA A 681 -20.09 11.84 -34.63
CA ALA A 681 -20.74 10.74 -35.31
C ALA A 681 -22.01 10.27 -34.59
N ALA A 682 -21.95 10.16 -33.26
CA ALA A 682 -23.09 9.76 -32.44
C ALA A 682 -24.22 10.81 -32.39
N LEU A 683 -23.90 12.09 -32.57
CA LEU A 683 -24.87 13.19 -32.53
C LEU A 683 -25.43 13.60 -33.90
N GLN A 684 -24.78 13.20 -35.00
CA GLN A 684 -25.08 13.68 -36.35
C GLN A 684 -26.54 13.44 -36.82
N ASN A 685 -27.20 12.41 -36.28
CA ASN A 685 -28.61 12.09 -36.56
C ASN A 685 -29.49 12.17 -35.30
N CYS A 686 -29.05 12.87 -34.27
CA CYS A 686 -29.74 12.99 -32.99
C CYS A 686 -30.50 14.34 -32.94
N PRO A 687 -31.85 14.33 -32.94
CA PRO A 687 -32.64 15.55 -32.84
C PRO A 687 -32.26 16.35 -31.59
N THR A 688 -31.92 17.63 -31.78
CA THR A 688 -31.53 18.53 -30.69
C THR A 688 -32.56 19.62 -30.49
N ILE A 689 -32.98 19.83 -29.24
CA ILE A 689 -33.90 20.89 -28.84
C ILE A 689 -33.30 21.74 -27.70
N SER A 690 -33.59 23.04 -27.68
CA SER A 690 -33.24 23.91 -26.55
C SER A 690 -34.34 23.93 -25.49
N HIS A 691 -33.95 23.98 -24.22
CA HIS A 691 -34.89 24.17 -23.10
C HIS A 691 -34.31 25.04 -21.99
N SER A 692 -35.17 25.82 -21.36
CA SER A 692 -34.86 26.53 -20.12
C SER A 692 -34.85 25.56 -18.93
N PRO A 693 -33.80 25.57 -18.08
CA PRO A 693 -33.69 24.73 -16.88
C PRO A 693 -34.87 24.84 -15.91
N ARG A 694 -35.55 25.99 -15.86
CA ARG A 694 -36.63 26.28 -14.89
C ARG A 694 -38.02 25.84 -15.35
N GLN A 695 -38.18 25.46 -16.61
CA GLN A 695 -39.49 25.26 -17.24
C GLN A 695 -39.65 23.93 -17.96
N LEU A 696 -38.75 22.94 -17.80
CA LEU A 696 -38.91 21.62 -18.43
C LEU A 696 -40.18 20.91 -17.91
N PRO A 697 -41.25 20.77 -18.71
CA PRO A 697 -42.42 20.03 -18.28
C PRO A 697 -42.14 18.52 -18.35
N ILE A 698 -42.67 17.77 -17.39
CA ILE A 698 -42.47 16.32 -17.25
C ILE A 698 -42.88 15.54 -18.52
N THR A 699 -43.80 16.11 -19.32
CA THR A 699 -44.30 15.56 -20.58
C THR A 699 -43.26 15.48 -21.69
N ASP A 700 -42.28 16.38 -21.73
CA ASP A 700 -41.26 16.41 -22.79
C ASP A 700 -40.24 15.26 -22.66
N TYR A 701 -40.18 14.65 -21.48
CA TYR A 701 -39.34 13.47 -21.22
C TYR A 701 -39.92 12.16 -21.77
N ARG A 702 -41.25 12.09 -22.03
CA ARG A 702 -41.96 10.83 -22.31
C ARG A 702 -42.16 10.47 -23.78
N LEU A 703 -41.92 11.40 -24.71
CA LEU A 703 -42.30 11.21 -26.11
C LEU A 703 -41.20 10.46 -26.91
N PRO A 704 -41.40 9.18 -27.30
CA PRO A 704 -40.66 8.64 -28.44
C PRO A 704 -41.00 9.46 -29.68
N ILE A 705 -40.02 9.62 -30.58
CA ILE A 705 -40.24 10.28 -31.87
C ILE A 705 -41.28 9.45 -32.62
N THR A 706 -42.54 9.88 -32.64
CA THR A 706 -43.45 9.51 -33.72
C THR A 706 -42.88 10.12 -34.99
N GLU A 707 -42.66 9.27 -35.99
CA GLU A 707 -42.30 9.64 -37.36
C GLU A 707 -43.16 10.84 -37.82
N HIS A 708 -42.58 12.03 -37.82
CA HIS A 708 -43.00 13.05 -38.76
C HIS A 708 -42.02 12.98 -39.93
N ARG A 709 -42.54 12.39 -41.01
CA ARG A 709 -42.05 12.47 -42.39
C ARG A 709 -41.65 13.88 -42.79
#